data_AF-A0A1H7XJW7-F1
#
_entry.id   AF-A0A1H7XJW7-F1
#
_cell.length_a   1.000
_cell.length_b   1.000
_cell.length_c   1.000
_cell.angle_alpha   90.00
_cell.angle_beta   90.00
_cell.angle_gamma   90.00
#
_symmetry.space_group_name_H-M   'P 1'
#
loop_
_entity.id
_entity.type
_entity.pdbx_description
1 polymer ?
#
loop_
_entity_poly.entity_id
_entity_poly.type
_entity_poly.pdbx_seq_one_letter_code
_entity_poly.pdbx_strand_id
1 'polypeptide(L)'
;MHPKRIGITLSALIYGLLLSGCGQLTESDQPPSGKAETGAAEVPFDVQKVMDQVHFAFRPQGTAWEGGHNTYSVRVDEGGFSVTPYHHPRHQPEEAGPQHPALARVDARQEELSLSPVMEGAPVRFGAAIVSRGGMVRSSLKAQGHVKTSGALGLTRGDVEELFRNDQDGVEQSWNFERQPRGTGDLEVRVPVENGRFLGETAKGLHFASGTTGLGVRYGHGTWIDAQGQRTAVPARFETGAIVLKVPAEVVDASAYPALLDPLVNPEFGMDEPVYGPADRSQSSSAVAYDGTNFLVVWQDSRRGNTDIYGTRVNGTGTVIDIAGIPISTAINTQSYPAVAYNGTHFLVVWQDSRNGSYDIYGARVSSAGTVLDTSGIPISTATYSQYYPSVTHDGTNFLVVWDDIRGSNYDIYAARVNNAGSVLDLSGIPVSTATGSQRYPAAAYNGTNFLVVWQDTRSGTSSDIYGARISTTGTVLNPNGIMISNAVSDQQTPVVAYNGSDFLVIWQDTRSGSSYDIYGARVSGTGVVRNPNGIPIATGTSNQRAPSVARGGTDCFVVWTDDRMYEVYGARISNTGVLLETNGIRLSGSADDSDNPAVSYDGTNFFTVWENYAGPNSPNIHGARVSGTGTLLDTSKIHVSTSANGQYSPAVAHDGTNFFVVWQDYRNGGQTDIYGVLVSEMGEVLDTSGIPISTAVYNQYNPAVAHDGTNFLVVWDDTRGASYDIYGTRVSGTGTVLDTGGIPISTAAGYQYRPAVAYNGATFLVVWEDTRGGTYDVYGARVSSAGTVIDTSGVPITSATGDQRDPVVSYNGNFLVVWEDNRSGNYDIYGSRVSGTGTVLDINGIAISTNTSSQTNPSIAHDGLYFLVVWEDTRSGTSDIYGARLNTGGIVLDTGGISISTATNSQNAPAVAYDGTNFLVVWQDYRGGSGFSDIYGARVGQPGTVLESSGIAIATEQATEAEPILTAMGAESSLVVYRSSHVSASTHSERVRARLVQFP
;
A
#
# COMPACT_ATOMS: atom_id res chain seq x y z
N MET A 1 -56.35 -7.30 -22.90
CA MET A 1 -55.24 -8.23 -22.58
C MET A 1 -54.30 -7.45 -21.67
N HIS A 2 -54.44 -7.40 -20.34
CA HIS A 2 -54.75 -8.45 -19.35
C HIS A 2 -53.69 -9.57 -19.31
N PRO A 3 -53.17 -9.94 -18.11
CA PRO A 3 -52.11 -9.12 -17.47
C PRO A 3 -51.06 -9.89 -16.59
N LYS A 4 -50.02 -9.14 -16.17
CA LYS A 4 -49.46 -8.97 -14.80
C LYS A 4 -49.57 -10.09 -13.72
N ARG A 5 -48.40 -10.28 -13.05
CA ARG A 5 -48.10 -10.10 -11.59
C ARG A 5 -48.28 -11.26 -10.57
N ILE A 6 -47.20 -11.40 -9.77
CA ILE A 6 -47.11 -11.50 -8.29
C ILE A 6 -47.67 -12.77 -7.62
N GLY A 7 -46.75 -13.60 -7.12
CA GLY A 7 -46.39 -13.58 -5.69
C GLY A 7 -47.01 -14.62 -4.73
N ILE A 8 -46.10 -15.17 -3.91
CA ILE A 8 -46.20 -15.34 -2.44
C ILE A 8 -47.02 -16.54 -1.88
N THR A 9 -46.36 -17.19 -0.89
CA THR A 9 -46.82 -17.96 0.30
C THR A 9 -46.97 -19.50 0.29
N LEU A 10 -46.09 -20.10 1.12
CA LEU A 10 -46.34 -20.99 2.27
C LEU A 10 -47.25 -22.24 2.16
N SER A 11 -46.59 -23.39 2.37
CA SER A 11 -46.90 -24.38 3.42
C SER A 11 -48.23 -25.17 3.45
N ALA A 12 -48.07 -26.48 3.20
CA ALA A 12 -48.43 -27.57 4.12
C ALA A 12 -49.85 -28.24 4.11
N LEU A 13 -49.82 -29.54 3.74
CA LEU A 13 -50.32 -30.72 4.49
C LEU A 13 -51.76 -31.31 4.32
N ILE A 14 -51.76 -32.62 3.92
CA ILE A 14 -52.64 -33.80 4.21
C ILE A 14 -54.05 -33.84 3.52
N TYR A 15 -54.70 -34.94 3.09
CA TYR A 15 -54.78 -36.42 3.34
C TYR A 15 -55.12 -37.10 1.99
N GLY A 16 -54.84 -38.36 1.64
CA GLY A 16 -54.89 -39.63 2.38
C GLY A 16 -55.78 -40.66 1.64
N LEU A 17 -55.64 -41.94 2.00
CA LEU A 17 -56.57 -43.10 1.83
C LEU A 17 -56.44 -44.11 0.65
N LEU A 18 -55.87 -45.29 0.99
CA LEU A 18 -56.54 -46.62 1.13
C LEU A 18 -57.24 -47.32 -0.07
N LEU A 19 -56.75 -48.52 -0.49
CA LEU A 19 -57.30 -49.88 -0.20
C LEU A 19 -56.83 -50.99 -1.20
N SER A 20 -56.11 -51.99 -0.67
CA SER A 20 -56.33 -53.46 -0.71
C SER A 20 -56.73 -54.28 -1.97
N GLY A 21 -56.07 -55.43 -2.14
CA GLY A 21 -56.61 -56.64 -2.80
C GLY A 21 -55.70 -57.89 -2.75
N CYS A 22 -56.26 -59.03 -2.30
CA CYS A 22 -55.77 -60.43 -2.09
C CYS A 22 -54.94 -61.12 -3.22
N GLY A 23 -54.21 -62.25 -3.09
CA GLY A 23 -53.98 -63.24 -2.01
C GLY A 23 -53.26 -64.54 -2.49
N GLN A 24 -52.78 -65.34 -1.51
CA GLN A 24 -52.45 -66.80 -1.46
C GLN A 24 -51.25 -67.42 -2.24
N LEU A 25 -50.45 -68.37 -1.67
CA LEU A 25 -50.69 -69.26 -0.51
C LEU A 25 -49.98 -68.85 0.82
N THR A 26 -48.97 -69.48 1.48
CA THR A 26 -48.05 -70.64 1.24
C THR A 26 -47.51 -71.21 2.59
N GLU A 27 -46.78 -72.34 2.62
CA GLU A 27 -46.41 -73.18 3.80
C GLU A 27 -44.88 -73.45 3.91
N SER A 28 -44.23 -73.73 5.06
CA SER A 28 -44.69 -74.33 6.34
C SER A 28 -43.85 -73.93 7.58
N ASP A 29 -44.50 -74.05 8.75
CA ASP A 29 -44.02 -74.35 10.12
C ASP A 29 -43.58 -73.26 11.15
N GLN A 30 -44.28 -73.36 12.30
CA GLN A 30 -44.30 -72.56 13.55
C GLN A 30 -43.57 -73.34 14.70
N PRO A 31 -43.63 -73.02 16.04
CA PRO A 31 -44.32 -71.99 16.84
C PRO A 31 -43.38 -71.32 17.92
N PRO A 32 -43.83 -70.84 19.11
CA PRO A 32 -44.55 -69.57 19.35
C PRO A 32 -43.94 -68.67 20.46
N SER A 33 -44.43 -67.43 20.57
CA SER A 33 -45.07 -66.84 21.78
C SER A 33 -44.79 -65.34 21.95
N GLY A 34 -45.86 -64.58 22.16
CA GLY A 34 -45.78 -63.21 22.69
C GLY A 34 -46.41 -63.11 24.07
N LYS A 35 -46.19 -61.99 24.77
CA LYS A 35 -47.22 -61.24 25.52
C LYS A 35 -46.71 -59.88 26.01
N ALA A 36 -47.65 -58.93 26.09
CA ALA A 36 -47.62 -57.56 26.62
C ALA A 36 -46.96 -57.43 28.03
N GLU A 37 -46.55 -56.27 28.57
CA GLU A 37 -47.33 -55.02 28.74
C GLU A 37 -46.44 -53.89 29.38
N THR A 38 -46.77 -52.61 29.13
CA THR A 38 -46.23 -51.36 29.74
C THR A 38 -44.80 -50.91 29.38
N GLY A 39 -44.69 -49.83 28.58
CA GLY A 39 -43.43 -49.19 28.21
C GLY A 39 -43.46 -47.69 28.47
N ALA A 40 -42.73 -47.26 29.51
CA ALA A 40 -42.29 -45.87 29.64
C ALA A 40 -41.50 -45.45 28.39
N ALA A 41 -41.76 -44.25 27.89
CA ALA A 41 -41.12 -43.71 26.69
C ALA A 41 -39.58 -43.72 26.83
N GLU A 42 -38.92 -44.59 26.07
CA GLU A 42 -37.47 -44.55 25.88
C GLU A 42 -37.09 -43.20 25.23
N VAL A 43 -36.30 -42.41 25.95
CA VAL A 43 -35.60 -41.26 25.40
C VAL A 43 -34.63 -41.79 24.33
N PRO A 44 -34.59 -41.22 23.11
CA PRO A 44 -33.68 -41.71 22.08
C PRO A 44 -32.22 -41.59 22.54
N PHE A 45 -31.50 -42.70 22.48
CA PHE A 45 -30.08 -42.76 22.82
C PHE A 45 -29.25 -42.00 21.79
N ASP A 46 -28.76 -40.81 22.20
CA ASP A 46 -27.93 -39.95 21.36
C ASP A 46 -26.46 -40.37 21.46
N VAL A 47 -26.01 -41.14 20.46
CA VAL A 47 -24.63 -41.64 20.39
C VAL A 47 -23.63 -40.49 20.31
N GLN A 48 -23.95 -39.41 19.59
CA GLN A 48 -23.05 -38.25 19.48
C GLN A 48 -22.86 -37.59 20.84
N LYS A 49 -23.96 -37.33 21.57
CA LYS A 49 -23.91 -36.76 22.92
C LYS A 49 -23.10 -37.62 23.90
N VAL A 50 -23.17 -38.95 23.79
CA VAL A 50 -22.34 -39.86 24.61
C VAL A 50 -20.87 -39.85 24.17
N MET A 51 -20.59 -39.77 22.87
CA MET A 51 -19.22 -39.67 22.35
C MET A 51 -18.56 -38.35 22.74
N ASP A 52 -19.26 -37.22 22.63
CA ASP A 52 -18.80 -35.90 23.07
C ASP A 52 -18.53 -35.91 24.58
N GLN A 53 -19.46 -36.47 25.37
CA GLN A 53 -19.30 -36.61 26.81
C GLN A 53 -18.09 -37.48 27.19
N VAL A 54 -17.78 -38.54 26.44
CA VAL A 54 -16.59 -39.38 26.67
C VAL A 54 -15.30 -38.70 26.17
N HIS A 55 -15.37 -37.98 25.05
CA HIS A 55 -14.24 -37.25 24.47
C HIS A 55 -13.75 -36.16 25.43
N PHE A 56 -14.67 -35.30 25.88
CA PHE A 56 -14.39 -34.12 26.71
C PHE A 56 -14.30 -34.39 28.23
N ALA A 57 -14.59 -35.61 28.70
CA ALA A 57 -14.52 -35.93 30.13
C ALA A 57 -13.10 -35.78 30.71
N PHE A 58 -13.00 -35.18 31.90
CA PHE A 58 -11.80 -35.21 32.72
C PHE A 58 -11.54 -36.62 33.27
N ARG A 59 -10.27 -37.02 33.27
CA ARG A 59 -9.81 -38.34 33.73
C ARG A 59 -8.81 -38.15 34.87
N PRO A 60 -8.90 -38.92 35.98
CA PRO A 60 -7.95 -38.81 37.08
C PRO A 60 -6.58 -39.41 36.67
N GLN A 61 -5.50 -38.64 36.88
CA GLN A 61 -4.12 -39.04 36.60
C GLN A 61 -3.20 -38.66 37.77
N GLY A 62 -2.91 -39.64 38.63
CA GLY A 62 -2.14 -39.42 39.85
C GLY A 62 -2.86 -38.47 40.81
N THR A 63 -2.26 -37.32 41.09
CA THR A 63 -2.81 -36.25 41.95
C THR A 63 -3.50 -35.13 41.16
N ALA A 64 -3.66 -35.30 39.84
CA ALA A 64 -4.23 -34.32 38.92
C ALA A 64 -5.37 -34.95 38.10
N TRP A 65 -6.03 -34.14 37.30
CA TRP A 65 -7.00 -34.55 36.28
C TRP A 65 -6.56 -34.01 34.93
N GLU A 66 -6.63 -34.85 33.89
CA GLU A 66 -6.30 -34.47 32.52
C GLU A 66 -7.52 -34.60 31.61
N GLY A 67 -7.56 -33.74 30.59
CA GLY A 67 -8.58 -33.71 29.55
C GLY A 67 -8.05 -32.92 28.35
N GLY A 68 -8.88 -32.67 27.35
CA GLY A 68 -8.49 -31.88 26.18
C GLY A 68 -9.35 -32.11 24.97
N HIS A 69 -8.85 -31.62 23.84
CA HIS A 69 -9.36 -31.81 22.49
C HIS A 69 -8.16 -32.00 21.55
N ASN A 70 -8.38 -32.23 20.25
CA ASN A 70 -7.30 -32.29 19.26
C ASN A 70 -6.43 -31.02 19.22
N THR A 71 -6.94 -29.90 19.73
CA THR A 71 -6.34 -28.56 19.63
C THR A 71 -5.71 -28.07 20.95
N TYR A 72 -5.92 -28.78 22.07
CA TYR A 72 -5.27 -28.48 23.36
C TYR A 72 -5.32 -29.67 24.32
N SER A 73 -4.36 -29.77 25.23
CA SER A 73 -4.52 -30.53 26.47
C SER A 73 -4.70 -29.60 27.67
N VAL A 74 -5.42 -30.07 28.68
CA VAL A 74 -5.58 -29.38 29.96
C VAL A 74 -5.25 -30.33 31.10
N ARG A 75 -4.54 -29.80 32.11
CA ARG A 75 -4.22 -30.50 33.34
C ARG A 75 -4.61 -29.63 34.53
N VAL A 76 -5.40 -30.19 35.45
CA VAL A 76 -5.91 -29.52 36.65
C VAL A 76 -5.38 -30.23 37.89
N ASP A 77 -4.90 -29.48 38.88
CA ASP A 77 -4.48 -29.98 40.19
C ASP A 77 -5.05 -29.11 41.33
N GLU A 78 -4.81 -29.45 42.60
CA GLU A 78 -5.32 -28.67 43.73
C GLU A 78 -4.86 -27.20 43.69
N GLY A 79 -3.68 -26.94 43.11
CA GLY A 79 -3.04 -25.63 43.03
C GLY A 79 -3.46 -24.78 41.82
N GLY A 80 -4.20 -25.32 40.84
CA GLY A 80 -4.60 -24.57 39.65
C GLY A 80 -4.79 -25.45 38.41
N PHE A 81 -4.66 -24.86 37.23
CA PHE A 81 -4.71 -25.59 35.96
C PHE A 81 -3.71 -25.06 34.94
N SER A 82 -3.32 -25.90 33.99
CA SER A 82 -2.50 -25.51 32.84
C SER A 82 -3.13 -25.98 31.53
N VAL A 83 -3.04 -25.15 30.50
CA VAL A 83 -3.51 -25.44 29.14
C VAL A 83 -2.31 -25.42 28.19
N THR A 84 -2.18 -26.47 27.38
CA THR A 84 -1.14 -26.63 26.36
C THR A 84 -1.79 -26.65 24.97
N PRO A 85 -1.53 -25.68 24.09
CA PRO A 85 -2.12 -25.64 22.74
C PRO A 85 -1.38 -26.55 21.74
N TYR A 86 -2.11 -27.15 20.79
CA TYR A 86 -1.58 -28.00 19.70
C TYR A 86 -1.94 -27.48 18.32
N HIS A 87 -0.96 -27.14 17.48
CA HIS A 87 -1.20 -26.79 16.07
C HIS A 87 -0.96 -27.98 15.13
N HIS A 88 -1.96 -28.28 14.31
CA HIS A 88 -1.90 -29.28 13.23
C HIS A 88 -1.80 -28.54 11.88
N PRO A 89 -0.60 -28.38 11.29
CA PRO A 89 -0.48 -27.80 9.96
C PRO A 89 -1.18 -28.69 8.93
N ARG A 90 -2.08 -28.11 8.11
CA ARG A 90 -2.81 -28.87 7.08
C ARG A 90 -1.87 -29.32 5.96
N HIS A 91 -1.95 -30.60 5.60
CA HIS A 91 -1.38 -31.11 4.35
C HIS A 91 -1.94 -30.36 3.14
N GLN A 92 -1.04 -29.97 2.22
CA GLN A 92 -1.40 -29.68 0.83
C GLN A 92 -2.06 -30.93 0.21
N PRO A 93 -3.17 -30.80 -0.56
CA PRO A 93 -3.64 -31.87 -1.42
C PRO A 93 -2.64 -32.10 -2.56
N GLU A 94 -2.17 -33.34 -2.70
CA GLU A 94 -1.36 -33.79 -3.84
C GLU A 94 -1.98 -33.37 -5.18
N GLU A 95 -1.20 -32.63 -5.98
CA GLU A 95 -1.50 -32.40 -7.38
C GLU A 95 -1.60 -33.71 -8.15
N ALA A 96 -2.75 -33.90 -8.80
CA ALA A 96 -3.01 -35.00 -9.70
C ALA A 96 -2.17 -34.91 -11.00
N GLY A 97 -0.95 -35.46 -10.95
CA GLY A 97 -0.47 -36.36 -12.01
C GLY A 97 0.58 -35.81 -13.00
N PRO A 98 1.71 -36.51 -13.21
CA PRO A 98 2.77 -36.07 -14.12
C PRO A 98 2.61 -36.60 -15.55
N GLN A 99 2.79 -35.74 -16.56
CA GLN A 99 3.16 -36.18 -17.90
C GLN A 99 4.66 -35.99 -18.15
N HIS A 100 5.41 -37.08 -18.00
CA HIS A 100 6.74 -37.27 -18.58
C HIS A 100 6.69 -38.57 -19.41
N PRO A 101 7.51 -38.70 -20.48
CA PRO A 101 8.78 -39.42 -20.25
C PRO A 101 9.96 -39.04 -21.16
N ALA A 102 11.14 -38.89 -20.54
CA ALA A 102 12.43 -39.52 -20.89
C ALA A 102 13.57 -38.72 -20.22
N LEU A 103 14.57 -39.22 -19.50
CA LEU A 103 15.07 -40.56 -19.16
C LEU A 103 16.22 -40.32 -18.15
N ALA A 104 16.17 -40.90 -16.93
CA ALA A 104 17.32 -41.55 -16.27
C ALA A 104 16.94 -42.11 -14.89
N ARG A 105 16.83 -43.44 -14.80
CA ARG A 105 16.75 -44.21 -13.54
C ARG A 105 18.11 -44.20 -12.81
N VAL A 106 18.12 -44.15 -11.47
CA VAL A 106 18.77 -45.14 -10.57
C VAL A 106 18.06 -45.16 -9.19
N ASP A 107 17.82 -46.37 -8.70
CA ASP A 107 17.16 -46.77 -7.44
C ASP A 107 17.72 -46.19 -6.11
N ALA A 108 16.83 -45.96 -5.11
CA ALA A 108 16.95 -46.53 -3.75
C ALA A 108 15.71 -46.29 -2.82
N ARG A 109 14.97 -47.39 -2.55
CA ARG A 109 14.34 -47.83 -1.26
C ARG A 109 13.81 -46.82 -0.21
N GLN A 110 12.47 -46.79 -0.11
CA GLN A 110 11.70 -47.30 1.05
C GLN A 110 12.17 -46.93 2.49
N GLU A 111 11.89 -45.71 2.94
CA GLU A 111 11.77 -45.33 4.37
C GLU A 111 10.51 -44.45 4.61
N GLU A 112 10.08 -44.43 5.86
CA GLU A 112 8.76 -44.13 6.44
C GLU A 112 8.01 -42.84 6.01
N LEU A 113 6.67 -42.98 5.89
CA LEU A 113 5.69 -41.88 5.83
C LEU A 113 5.84 -40.95 7.04
N SER A 114 6.51 -39.80 6.84
CA SER A 114 6.58 -38.75 7.85
C SER A 114 5.24 -38.01 7.98
N LEU A 115 4.49 -38.36 9.04
CA LEU A 115 3.47 -37.47 9.59
C LEU A 115 4.15 -36.13 9.91
N SER A 116 3.61 -35.03 9.38
CA SER A 116 4.07 -33.69 9.77
C SER A 116 3.98 -33.55 11.29
N PRO A 117 5.05 -33.07 11.99
CA PRO A 117 5.04 -33.04 13.44
C PRO A 117 4.00 -32.02 13.93
N VAL A 118 3.06 -32.50 14.73
CA VAL A 118 2.13 -31.66 15.52
C VAL A 118 2.98 -30.68 16.33
N MET A 119 2.76 -29.38 16.15
CA MET A 119 3.49 -28.37 16.89
C MET A 119 2.82 -28.19 18.27
N GLU A 120 3.49 -28.70 19.31
CA GLU A 120 3.07 -28.56 20.71
C GLU A 120 3.60 -27.24 21.31
N GLY A 121 2.71 -26.45 21.91
CA GLY A 121 3.07 -25.26 22.69
C GLY A 121 3.62 -25.61 24.07
N ALA A 122 4.19 -24.65 24.79
CA ALA A 122 4.48 -24.85 26.21
C ALA A 122 3.21 -24.54 27.05
N PRO A 123 3.00 -25.23 28.19
CA PRO A 123 1.82 -25.03 29.02
C PRO A 123 1.76 -23.63 29.63
N VAL A 124 0.63 -22.95 29.47
CA VAL A 124 0.27 -21.75 30.24
C VAL A 124 -0.42 -22.20 31.53
N ARG A 125 0.09 -21.81 32.70
CA ARG A 125 -0.40 -22.22 34.02
C ARG A 125 -1.03 -21.07 34.79
N PHE A 126 -2.27 -21.31 35.23
CA PHE A 126 -3.07 -20.45 36.09
C PHE A 126 -3.17 -21.09 37.49
N GLY A 127 -2.88 -20.32 38.53
CA GLY A 127 -2.95 -20.76 39.92
C GLY A 127 -4.37 -20.78 40.48
N ALA A 128 -4.52 -21.23 41.72
CA ALA A 128 -5.80 -21.41 42.39
C ALA A 128 -6.60 -20.10 42.53
N ALA A 129 -7.86 -20.12 42.11
CA ALA A 129 -8.74 -18.97 42.18
C ALA A 129 -9.05 -18.53 43.64
N ILE A 130 -8.83 -17.24 43.90
CA ILE A 130 -9.17 -16.57 45.15
C ILE A 130 -10.48 -15.81 44.94
N VAL A 131 -11.57 -16.30 45.53
CA VAL A 131 -12.87 -15.61 45.52
C VAL A 131 -13.01 -14.80 46.80
N SER A 132 -13.33 -13.51 46.70
CA SER A 132 -13.54 -12.65 47.86
C SER A 132 -14.71 -11.68 47.67
N ARG A 133 -15.30 -11.22 48.78
CA ARG A 133 -16.30 -10.13 48.79
C ARG A 133 -16.11 -9.27 50.02
N GLY A 134 -15.98 -7.95 49.85
CA GLY A 134 -15.74 -7.02 50.95
C GLY A 134 -14.47 -7.32 51.77
N GLY A 135 -13.40 -7.79 51.10
CA GLY A 135 -12.13 -8.16 51.74
C GLY A 135 -12.12 -9.49 52.50
N MET A 136 -13.25 -10.20 52.62
CA MET A 136 -13.29 -11.56 53.15
C MET A 136 -13.03 -12.59 52.04
N VAL A 137 -11.94 -13.34 52.16
CA VAL A 137 -11.65 -14.52 51.31
C VAL A 137 -12.68 -15.62 51.59
N ARG A 138 -13.22 -16.23 50.54
CA ARG A 138 -14.30 -17.25 50.57
C ARG A 138 -13.88 -18.61 50.00
N SER A 139 -12.79 -18.67 49.25
CA SER A 139 -12.20 -19.93 48.77
C SER A 139 -11.12 -20.48 49.71
N SER A 140 -11.02 -21.80 49.79
CA SER A 140 -9.90 -22.49 50.43
C SER A 140 -8.84 -22.88 49.40
N LEU A 141 -7.56 -22.76 49.76
CA LEU A 141 -6.44 -23.21 48.91
C LEU A 141 -6.39 -24.74 48.74
N LYS A 142 -7.00 -25.50 49.65
CA LYS A 142 -7.25 -26.94 49.47
C LYS A 142 -8.58 -27.13 48.75
N ALA A 143 -8.57 -27.91 47.67
CA ALA A 143 -9.75 -28.27 46.90
C ALA A 143 -10.03 -29.78 47.00
N GLN A 144 -11.29 -30.18 47.04
CA GLN A 144 -11.67 -31.58 46.77
C GLN A 144 -12.22 -31.66 45.35
N GLY A 145 -11.51 -32.39 44.48
CA GLY A 145 -11.89 -32.59 43.09
C GLY A 145 -12.78 -33.82 42.91
N HIS A 146 -13.85 -33.68 42.12
CA HIS A 146 -14.69 -34.79 41.68
C HIS A 146 -15.11 -34.61 40.22
N VAL A 147 -15.07 -35.68 39.44
CA VAL A 147 -15.61 -35.69 38.07
C VAL A 147 -17.11 -35.95 38.17
N LYS A 148 -17.92 -35.02 37.67
CA LYS A 148 -19.38 -35.13 37.64
C LYS A 148 -19.81 -36.18 36.60
N THR A 149 -21.05 -36.66 36.72
CA THR A 149 -21.65 -37.58 35.72
C THR A 149 -21.68 -37.00 34.31
N SER A 150 -21.56 -35.69 34.14
CA SER A 150 -21.43 -34.97 32.86
C SER A 150 -20.02 -34.95 32.26
N GLY A 151 -19.01 -35.52 32.93
CA GLY A 151 -17.60 -35.48 32.51
C GLY A 151 -16.82 -34.22 32.94
N ALA A 152 -17.52 -33.15 33.35
CA ALA A 152 -16.92 -31.93 33.91
C ALA A 152 -16.28 -32.19 35.29
N LEU A 153 -15.21 -31.45 35.62
CA LEU A 153 -14.49 -31.54 36.89
C LEU A 153 -14.91 -30.43 37.84
N GLY A 154 -15.48 -30.76 39.00
CA GLY A 154 -15.78 -29.81 40.07
C GLY A 154 -14.70 -29.81 41.15
N LEU A 155 -14.10 -28.65 41.44
CA LEU A 155 -13.24 -28.38 42.59
C LEU A 155 -14.01 -27.60 43.65
N THR A 156 -14.34 -28.24 44.77
CA THR A 156 -14.97 -27.55 45.91
C THR A 156 -13.91 -26.74 46.67
N ARG A 157 -14.01 -25.40 46.63
CA ARG A 157 -13.12 -24.45 47.31
C ARG A 157 -13.91 -23.61 48.31
N GLY A 158 -14.09 -24.11 49.53
CA GLY A 158 -14.80 -23.39 50.60
C GLY A 158 -16.30 -23.24 50.32
N ASP A 159 -16.80 -22.00 50.23
CA ASP A 159 -18.21 -21.68 49.94
C ASP A 159 -18.55 -21.70 48.42
N VAL A 160 -17.58 -21.99 47.53
CA VAL A 160 -17.72 -21.92 46.06
C VAL A 160 -17.29 -23.24 45.42
N GLU A 161 -18.04 -23.69 44.41
CA GLU A 161 -17.61 -24.76 43.50
C GLU A 161 -17.05 -24.13 42.22
N GLU A 162 -15.77 -24.39 41.94
CA GLU A 162 -15.13 -24.09 40.66
C GLU A 162 -15.34 -25.29 39.73
N LEU A 163 -15.79 -25.08 38.50
CA LEU A 163 -16.13 -26.12 37.54
C LEU A 163 -15.35 -25.93 36.24
N PHE A 164 -14.63 -26.99 35.85
CA PHE A 164 -13.95 -27.06 34.55
C PHE A 164 -14.74 -27.96 33.60
N ARG A 165 -15.01 -27.48 32.40
CA ARG A 165 -15.64 -28.23 31.32
C ARG A 165 -14.84 -28.05 30.03
N ASN A 166 -14.45 -29.17 29.41
CA ASN A 166 -13.83 -29.14 28.09
C ASN A 166 -14.92 -29.09 27.01
N ASP A 167 -14.64 -28.35 25.95
CA ASP A 167 -15.43 -28.30 24.72
C ASP A 167 -14.46 -28.19 23.51
N GLN A 168 -15.00 -28.22 22.29
CA GLN A 168 -14.24 -28.07 21.04
C GLN A 168 -13.47 -26.74 20.99
N ASP A 169 -14.05 -25.70 21.61
CA ASP A 169 -13.56 -24.32 21.59
C ASP A 169 -12.58 -24.02 22.73
N GLY A 170 -12.47 -24.88 23.75
CA GLY A 170 -11.57 -24.66 24.90
C GLY A 170 -12.09 -25.22 26.22
N VAL A 171 -11.52 -24.73 27.33
CA VAL A 171 -11.88 -25.08 28.70
C VAL A 171 -12.69 -23.95 29.33
N GLU A 172 -13.97 -24.17 29.59
CA GLU A 172 -14.79 -23.30 30.42
C GLU A 172 -14.36 -23.45 31.88
N GLN A 173 -13.91 -22.36 32.51
CA GLN A 173 -13.63 -22.27 33.95
C GLN A 173 -14.74 -21.44 34.58
N SER A 174 -15.63 -22.04 35.37
CA SER A 174 -16.77 -21.32 35.94
C SER A 174 -16.87 -21.45 37.46
N TRP A 175 -17.54 -20.50 38.11
CA TRP A 175 -17.80 -20.52 39.55
C TRP A 175 -19.30 -20.49 39.83
N ASN A 176 -19.80 -21.54 40.48
CA ASN A 176 -21.19 -21.66 40.89
C ASN A 176 -21.39 -21.15 42.33
N PHE A 177 -22.42 -20.32 42.51
CA PHE A 177 -22.82 -19.72 43.78
C PHE A 177 -24.25 -20.17 44.12
N GLU A 178 -24.42 -21.13 45.03
CA GLU A 178 -25.74 -21.66 45.44
C GLU A 178 -26.62 -20.63 46.18
N ARG A 179 -26.00 -19.59 46.74
CA ARG A 179 -26.63 -18.55 47.55
C ARG A 179 -25.80 -17.27 47.47
N GLN A 180 -26.41 -16.13 47.78
CA GLN A 180 -25.73 -14.84 47.79
C GLN A 180 -24.42 -14.88 48.61
N PRO A 181 -23.26 -14.52 48.01
CA PRO A 181 -21.99 -14.47 48.71
C PRO A 181 -22.04 -13.48 49.88
N ARG A 182 -21.70 -13.95 51.09
CA ARG A 182 -21.74 -13.14 52.31
C ARG A 182 -20.73 -12.00 52.26
N GLY A 183 -21.15 -10.78 52.56
CA GLY A 183 -20.31 -9.58 52.57
C GLY A 183 -21.02 -8.39 51.91
N THR A 184 -20.31 -7.28 51.79
CA THR A 184 -20.76 -6.04 51.13
C THR A 184 -19.70 -5.56 50.15
N GLY A 185 -20.12 -4.98 49.02
CA GLY A 185 -19.22 -4.58 47.93
C GLY A 185 -19.11 -5.64 46.84
N ASP A 186 -18.24 -5.39 45.87
CA ASP A 186 -18.07 -6.23 44.67
C ASP A 186 -17.62 -7.65 45.03
N LEU A 187 -18.07 -8.61 44.21
CA LEU A 187 -17.52 -9.96 44.23
C LEU A 187 -16.32 -10.00 43.28
N GLU A 188 -15.17 -10.39 43.81
CA GLU A 188 -13.91 -10.44 43.07
C GLU A 188 -13.39 -11.87 43.00
N VAL A 189 -13.11 -12.34 41.79
CA VAL A 189 -12.37 -13.59 41.54
C VAL A 189 -10.99 -13.21 40.99
N ARG A 190 -9.93 -13.56 41.73
CA ARG A 190 -8.53 -13.39 41.30
C ARG A 190 -7.92 -14.75 40.95
N VAL A 191 -7.38 -14.89 39.75
CA VAL A 191 -6.71 -16.11 39.26
C VAL A 191 -5.23 -15.76 38.99
N PRO A 192 -4.28 -16.18 39.84
CA PRO A 192 -2.85 -15.94 39.60
C PRO A 192 -2.38 -16.54 38.28
N VAL A 193 -1.44 -15.90 37.58
CA VAL A 193 -0.76 -16.49 36.40
C VAL A 193 0.62 -16.94 36.85
N GLU A 194 0.84 -18.26 36.92
CA GLU A 194 2.09 -18.86 37.44
C GLU A 194 3.12 -19.11 36.34
N ASN A 195 2.67 -19.43 35.12
CA ASN A 195 3.54 -19.60 33.96
C ASN A 195 2.83 -19.10 32.69
N GLY A 196 3.20 -17.92 32.20
CA GLY A 196 2.62 -17.34 31.00
C GLY A 196 2.92 -15.84 30.91
N ARG A 197 3.49 -15.41 29.79
CA ARG A 197 3.72 -13.99 29.49
C ARG A 197 2.43 -13.39 28.95
N PHE A 198 1.90 -12.38 29.66
CA PHE A 198 0.78 -11.57 29.17
C PHE A 198 1.19 -10.85 27.87
N LEU A 199 0.38 -10.99 26.82
CA LEU A 199 0.64 -10.39 25.50
C LEU A 199 -0.24 -9.16 25.22
N GLY A 200 -1.45 -9.10 25.78
CA GLY A 200 -2.37 -7.98 25.58
C GLY A 200 -3.82 -8.32 25.94
N GLU A 201 -4.68 -7.30 25.89
CA GLU A 201 -6.14 -7.40 26.05
C GLU A 201 -6.81 -7.08 24.70
N THR A 202 -7.79 -7.90 24.30
CA THR A 202 -8.66 -7.62 23.15
C THR A 202 -10.13 -7.64 23.58
N ALA A 203 -11.06 -7.24 22.68
CA ALA A 203 -12.49 -7.25 22.94
C ALA A 203 -13.09 -8.62 23.33
N LYS A 204 -12.31 -9.71 23.21
CA LYS A 204 -12.73 -11.09 23.52
C LYS A 204 -11.99 -11.71 24.71
N GLY A 205 -10.95 -11.06 25.27
CA GLY A 205 -10.21 -11.60 26.42
C GLY A 205 -8.76 -11.13 26.57
N LEU A 206 -8.05 -11.77 27.50
CA LEU A 206 -6.65 -11.55 27.84
C LEU A 206 -5.77 -12.65 27.21
N HIS A 207 -4.66 -12.28 26.59
CA HIS A 207 -3.79 -13.21 25.86
C HIS A 207 -2.52 -13.57 26.63
N PHE A 208 -2.14 -14.85 26.61
CA PHE A 208 -0.97 -15.38 27.30
C PHE A 208 -0.21 -16.41 26.45
N ALA A 209 1.11 -16.29 26.35
CA ALA A 209 1.95 -17.32 25.71
C ALA A 209 3.04 -17.86 26.65
N SER A 210 3.53 -19.05 26.35
CA SER A 210 4.61 -19.71 27.07
C SER A 210 5.57 -20.39 26.08
N GLY A 211 6.88 -20.37 26.39
CA GLY A 211 7.90 -20.99 25.54
C GLY A 211 8.19 -20.25 24.22
N THR A 212 8.85 -20.97 23.30
CA THR A 212 9.46 -20.39 22.08
C THR A 212 8.67 -20.60 20.78
N THR A 213 7.58 -21.37 20.81
CA THR A 213 6.79 -21.73 19.61
C THR A 213 5.77 -20.66 19.20
N GLY A 214 5.55 -19.63 20.02
CA GLY A 214 4.57 -18.57 19.78
C GLY A 214 3.11 -18.97 20.05
N LEU A 215 2.81 -20.25 20.30
CA LEU A 215 1.47 -20.72 20.63
C LEU A 215 1.04 -20.26 22.03
N GLY A 216 -0.17 -19.71 22.12
CA GLY A 216 -0.74 -19.15 23.35
C GLY A 216 -2.14 -19.64 23.67
N VAL A 217 -2.69 -19.08 24.75
CA VAL A 217 -4.08 -19.26 25.18
C VAL A 217 -4.70 -17.88 25.43
N ARG A 218 -6.00 -17.78 25.16
CA ARG A 218 -6.80 -16.63 25.54
C ARG A 218 -7.69 -16.98 26.73
N TYR A 219 -7.70 -16.09 27.71
CA TYR A 219 -8.62 -16.09 28.83
C TYR A 219 -9.76 -15.11 28.57
N GLY A 220 -10.95 -15.62 28.26
CA GLY A 220 -12.11 -14.83 27.88
C GLY A 220 -12.67 -13.95 29.00
N HIS A 221 -13.47 -12.95 28.60
CA HIS A 221 -14.32 -12.23 29.55
C HIS A 221 -15.43 -13.15 30.08
N GLY A 222 -15.81 -12.99 31.34
CA GLY A 222 -16.88 -13.80 31.95
C GLY A 222 -18.27 -13.20 31.76
N THR A 223 -19.31 -14.00 31.93
CA THR A 223 -20.69 -13.53 32.10
C THR A 223 -21.19 -13.93 33.49
N TRP A 224 -21.80 -13.00 34.20
CA TRP A 224 -22.58 -13.33 35.39
C TRP A 224 -24.00 -13.70 34.97
N ILE A 225 -24.47 -14.88 35.35
CA ILE A 225 -25.78 -15.42 35.02
C ILE A 225 -26.53 -15.77 36.31
N ASP A 226 -27.70 -15.17 36.54
CA ASP A 226 -28.51 -15.44 37.74
C ASP A 226 -29.55 -16.57 37.54
N ALA A 227 -30.28 -16.92 38.60
CA ALA A 227 -31.30 -17.99 38.54
C ALA A 227 -32.54 -17.67 37.68
N GLN A 228 -32.70 -16.43 37.19
CA GLN A 228 -33.70 -16.07 36.17
C GLN A 228 -33.12 -16.10 34.74
N GLY A 229 -31.82 -16.35 34.60
CA GLY A 229 -31.11 -16.29 33.32
C GLY A 229 -30.72 -14.87 32.90
N GLN A 230 -30.76 -13.89 33.81
CA GLN A 230 -30.27 -12.54 33.51
C GLN A 230 -28.74 -12.57 33.38
N ARG A 231 -28.24 -12.08 32.23
CA ARG A 231 -26.82 -12.11 31.87
C ARG A 231 -26.21 -10.71 32.01
N THR A 232 -25.08 -10.60 32.71
CA THR A 232 -24.30 -9.35 32.86
C THR A 232 -22.86 -9.61 32.45
N ALA A 233 -22.29 -8.80 31.56
CA ALA A 233 -20.90 -8.95 31.15
C ALA A 233 -19.93 -8.60 32.30
N VAL A 234 -18.90 -9.41 32.49
CA VAL A 234 -17.87 -9.25 33.53
C VAL A 234 -16.50 -9.25 32.86
N PRO A 235 -15.96 -8.06 32.52
CA PRO A 235 -14.67 -7.96 31.84
C PRO A 235 -13.53 -8.50 32.71
N ALA A 236 -12.74 -9.43 32.15
CA ALA A 236 -11.48 -9.86 32.72
C ALA A 236 -10.42 -8.74 32.61
N ARG A 237 -9.62 -8.53 33.65
CA ARG A 237 -8.48 -7.58 33.66
C ARG A 237 -7.24 -8.26 34.21
N PHE A 238 -6.05 -7.92 33.70
CA PHE A 238 -4.80 -8.40 34.27
C PHE A 238 -4.20 -7.37 35.24
N GLU A 239 -4.21 -7.66 36.54
CA GLU A 239 -3.73 -6.77 37.60
C GLU A 239 -2.73 -7.51 38.51
N THR A 240 -1.50 -6.99 38.64
CA THR A 240 -0.51 -7.47 39.61
C THR A 240 -0.21 -8.98 39.51
N GLY A 241 -0.08 -9.51 38.29
CA GLY A 241 0.22 -10.93 38.04
C GLY A 241 -0.98 -11.88 38.18
N ALA A 242 -2.20 -11.35 38.26
CA ALA A 242 -3.43 -12.15 38.33
C ALA A 242 -4.49 -11.61 37.38
N ILE A 243 -5.33 -12.52 36.86
CA ILE A 243 -6.58 -12.17 36.18
C ILE A 243 -7.62 -11.85 37.24
N VAL A 244 -8.38 -10.79 37.02
CA VAL A 244 -9.35 -10.23 37.97
C VAL A 244 -10.69 -10.08 37.27
N LEU A 245 -11.71 -10.75 37.80
CA LEU A 245 -13.11 -10.62 37.40
C LEU A 245 -13.87 -9.97 38.57
N LYS A 246 -14.46 -8.78 38.33
CA LYS A 246 -15.22 -8.01 39.33
C LYS A 246 -16.69 -7.95 38.92
N VAL A 247 -17.56 -8.61 39.68
CA VAL A 247 -19.02 -8.49 39.54
C VAL A 247 -19.49 -7.36 40.45
N PRO A 248 -20.12 -6.29 39.92
CA PRO A 248 -20.51 -5.13 40.73
C PRO A 248 -21.46 -5.49 41.87
N ALA A 249 -21.30 -4.84 43.03
CA ALA A 249 -22.09 -5.10 44.23
C ALA A 249 -23.60 -5.11 43.99
N GLU A 250 -24.10 -4.15 43.20
CA GLU A 250 -25.51 -4.01 42.82
C GLU A 250 -26.05 -5.20 42.02
N VAL A 251 -25.21 -5.81 41.15
CA VAL A 251 -25.58 -7.01 40.38
C VAL A 251 -25.67 -8.22 41.32
N VAL A 252 -24.69 -8.37 42.23
CA VAL A 252 -24.66 -9.45 43.23
C VAL A 252 -25.83 -9.34 44.22
N ASP A 253 -26.22 -8.13 44.61
CA ASP A 253 -27.32 -7.90 45.56
C ASP A 253 -28.72 -7.99 44.92
N ALA A 254 -28.85 -7.75 43.61
CA ALA A 254 -30.10 -7.89 42.88
C ALA A 254 -30.33 -9.31 42.30
N SER A 255 -29.27 -10.13 42.19
CA SER A 255 -29.34 -11.48 41.61
C SER A 255 -30.16 -12.46 42.45
N ALA A 256 -30.94 -13.32 41.80
CA ALA A 256 -31.38 -14.57 42.41
C ALA A 256 -30.33 -15.68 42.26
N TYR A 257 -30.37 -16.63 43.20
CA TYR A 257 -29.40 -17.73 43.27
C TYR A 257 -30.10 -19.09 43.08
N PRO A 258 -29.43 -20.11 42.50
CA PRO A 258 -28.00 -20.16 42.16
C PRO A 258 -27.59 -19.23 41.00
N ALA A 259 -26.35 -18.76 41.02
CA ALA A 259 -25.76 -17.89 40.00
C ALA A 259 -24.38 -18.40 39.55
N LEU A 260 -24.00 -18.10 38.31
CA LEU A 260 -22.80 -18.59 37.64
C LEU A 260 -21.94 -17.42 37.15
N LEU A 261 -20.61 -17.56 37.23
CA LEU A 261 -19.63 -16.74 36.50
C LEU A 261 -18.83 -17.64 35.54
N ASP A 262 -18.84 -17.38 34.23
CA ASP A 262 -18.45 -18.34 33.19
C ASP A 262 -17.41 -17.87 32.12
N PRO A 263 -16.17 -17.47 32.47
CA PRO A 263 -15.13 -17.26 31.45
C PRO A 263 -14.74 -18.55 30.71
N LEU A 264 -14.45 -18.41 29.42
CA LEU A 264 -13.91 -19.46 28.56
C LEU A 264 -12.40 -19.28 28.36
N VAL A 265 -11.60 -20.33 28.58
CA VAL A 265 -10.16 -20.34 28.31
C VAL A 265 -9.90 -21.18 27.08
N ASN A 266 -9.61 -20.54 25.95
CA ASN A 266 -9.43 -21.21 24.67
C ASN A 266 -7.96 -21.23 24.23
N PRO A 267 -7.49 -22.32 23.60
CA PRO A 267 -6.23 -22.26 22.87
C PRO A 267 -6.36 -21.27 21.70
N GLU A 268 -5.27 -20.58 21.40
CA GLU A 268 -5.24 -19.59 20.34
C GLU A 268 -5.03 -20.25 18.97
N PHE A 269 -6.14 -20.63 18.33
CA PHE A 269 -6.20 -20.71 16.87
C PHE A 269 -6.92 -19.47 16.39
N GLY A 270 -6.14 -18.51 15.89
CA GLY A 270 -6.64 -17.23 15.38
C GLY A 270 -7.77 -17.42 14.35
N MET A 271 -8.99 -17.09 14.77
CA MET A 271 -10.20 -17.03 13.95
C MET A 271 -11.16 -15.93 14.43
N ASP A 272 -10.69 -15.04 15.33
CA ASP A 272 -11.44 -13.87 15.74
C ASP A 272 -11.05 -12.59 15.00
N GLU A 273 -9.91 -12.64 14.33
CA GLU A 273 -9.62 -11.94 13.07
C GLU A 273 -9.00 -12.99 12.14
N PRO A 274 -9.16 -12.92 10.80
CA PRO A 274 -8.41 -13.79 9.92
C PRO A 274 -6.92 -13.54 10.10
N VAL A 275 -6.11 -14.59 10.29
CA VAL A 275 -4.66 -14.44 10.16
C VAL A 275 -4.38 -14.34 8.67
N TYR A 276 -4.16 -13.11 8.20
CA TYR A 276 -3.89 -12.89 6.79
C TYR A 276 -2.54 -13.47 6.46
N GLY A 277 -2.64 -14.52 5.66
CA GLY A 277 -1.50 -15.12 5.06
C GLY A 277 -0.74 -14.10 4.22
N PRO A 278 0.55 -14.38 4.03
CA PRO A 278 1.32 -13.86 2.94
C PRO A 278 0.67 -13.90 1.59
N ALA A 279 1.42 -13.30 0.66
CA ALA A 279 0.89 -12.96 -0.60
C ALA A 279 1.54 -13.50 -1.91
N ASP A 280 1.59 -14.82 -2.06
CA ASP A 280 2.26 -15.64 -3.09
C ASP A 280 2.52 -15.12 -4.55
N ARG A 281 3.74 -14.59 -4.84
CA ARG A 281 4.46 -14.11 -6.09
C ARG A 281 4.85 -12.59 -6.25
N SER A 282 5.05 -11.94 -7.42
CA SER A 282 6.11 -10.89 -7.81
C SER A 282 5.80 -9.46 -8.31
N GLN A 283 6.68 -8.45 -8.11
CA GLN A 283 6.04 -7.19 -7.70
C GLN A 283 6.57 -5.74 -7.86
N SER A 284 6.43 -5.04 -8.99
CA SER A 284 6.95 -3.65 -9.23
C SER A 284 5.92 -2.48 -9.33
N SER A 285 6.01 -1.36 -8.58
CA SER A 285 5.91 0.00 -9.23
C SER A 285 5.43 1.39 -8.66
N SER A 286 5.46 1.84 -7.39
CA SER A 286 4.38 2.71 -6.87
C SER A 286 4.52 4.23 -6.51
N ALA A 287 3.44 4.91 -6.01
CA ALA A 287 3.32 6.33 -5.49
C ALA A 287 2.00 6.60 -4.65
N VAL A 288 1.69 7.76 -3.96
CA VAL A 288 0.78 7.84 -2.72
C VAL A 288 -0.06 9.14 -2.10
N ALA A 289 -1.24 9.10 -1.33
CA ALA A 289 -2.17 10.25 -0.86
C ALA A 289 -3.13 10.22 0.42
N TYR A 290 -3.70 11.36 0.92
CA TYR A 290 -4.12 11.57 2.36
C TYR A 290 -5.47 12.12 2.96
N ASP A 291 -6.70 12.17 2.39
CA ASP A 291 -7.88 12.36 3.32
C ASP A 291 -8.06 13.71 4.05
N GLY A 292 -8.16 13.66 5.37
CA GLY A 292 -8.99 14.54 6.21
C GLY A 292 -9.75 13.71 7.26
N THR A 293 -9.71 12.39 7.14
CA THR A 293 -9.90 11.39 8.17
C THR A 293 -8.90 10.20 8.07
N ASN A 294 -8.36 9.81 6.90
CA ASN A 294 -7.29 8.80 6.63
C ASN A 294 -6.70 9.00 5.19
N PHE A 295 -6.83 8.05 4.24
CA PHE A 295 -5.83 7.77 3.20
C PHE A 295 -6.13 6.89 1.95
N LEU A 296 -5.25 6.97 0.93
CA LEU A 296 -5.18 6.07 -0.24
C LEU A 296 -3.86 6.02 -1.06
N VAL A 297 -3.83 5.10 -2.02
CA VAL A 297 -2.80 4.08 -2.30
C VAL A 297 -2.85 3.63 -3.75
N VAL A 298 -1.84 2.98 -4.32
CA VAL A 298 -2.10 1.83 -5.21
C VAL A 298 -1.24 0.69 -4.70
N TRP A 299 -0.24 0.17 -5.43
CA TRP A 299 0.58 -1.06 -5.20
C TRP A 299 0.33 -2.20 -6.21
N GLN A 300 0.98 -2.52 -7.34
CA GLN A 300 0.49 -3.71 -8.13
C GLN A 300 0.53 -5.02 -7.32
N ASP A 301 -0.05 -6.17 -7.68
CA ASP A 301 -0.16 -7.31 -6.73
C ASP A 301 -0.40 -8.74 -7.28
N SER A 302 -1.29 -9.67 -6.78
CA SER A 302 -1.96 -10.98 -7.17
C SER A 302 -3.07 -11.67 -6.35
N ARG A 303 -4.19 -12.07 -6.98
CA ARG A 303 -4.78 -13.42 -6.90
C ARG A 303 -4.86 -14.33 -8.17
N ARG A 304 -6.00 -14.52 -8.84
CA ARG A 304 -6.47 -15.79 -9.49
C ARG A 304 -5.65 -16.56 -10.56
N GLY A 305 -4.58 -16.08 -11.22
CA GLY A 305 -4.01 -16.74 -12.44
C GLY A 305 -2.70 -16.19 -13.07
N ASN A 306 -2.75 -15.19 -13.98
CA ASN A 306 -1.60 -14.39 -14.44
C ASN A 306 -1.94 -12.87 -14.62
N THR A 307 -1.16 -12.04 -13.91
CA THR A 307 -1.22 -10.60 -13.43
C THR A 307 -2.68 -9.86 -13.06
N ASP A 308 -3.01 -8.62 -12.46
CA ASP A 308 -4.31 -7.81 -11.99
C ASP A 308 -4.24 -6.53 -11.01
N ILE A 309 -5.24 -5.63 -10.62
CA ILE A 309 -5.11 -4.41 -9.63
C ILE A 309 -6.25 -3.91 -8.61
N TYR A 310 -5.95 -3.47 -7.32
CA TYR A 310 -6.62 -2.93 -6.00
C TYR A 310 -6.14 -1.65 -5.09
N GLY A 311 -6.26 -1.57 -3.71
CA GLY A 311 -5.95 -0.39 -2.83
C GLY A 311 -6.23 -0.40 -1.25
N THR A 312 -6.19 0.73 -0.43
CA THR A 312 -6.14 0.86 1.12
C THR A 312 -6.89 2.02 1.94
N ARG A 313 -6.48 2.34 3.24
CA ARG A 313 -6.72 3.42 4.27
C ARG A 313 -5.46 3.65 5.17
N VAL A 314 -5.48 4.23 6.41
CA VAL A 314 -4.37 5.06 7.04
C VAL A 314 -4.78 6.05 8.14
N ASN A 315 -4.87 5.70 9.44
CA ASN A 315 -4.83 6.66 10.57
C ASN A 315 -3.41 6.86 11.18
N GLY A 316 -2.98 8.10 11.44
CA GLY A 316 -1.64 8.58 11.86
C GLY A 316 -1.32 8.47 13.34
N THR A 317 -2.09 7.62 14.05
CA THR A 317 -2.00 7.36 15.48
C THR A 317 -2.23 5.87 15.87
N GLY A 318 -2.21 4.92 14.94
CA GLY A 318 -2.27 3.49 15.22
C GLY A 318 -3.67 2.91 15.45
N THR A 319 -4.32 2.44 14.37
CA THR A 319 -5.57 1.64 14.40
C THR A 319 -5.56 0.54 13.32
N VAL A 320 -6.59 -0.32 13.28
CA VAL A 320 -6.85 -1.28 12.18
C VAL A 320 -8.18 -0.98 11.51
N ILE A 321 -8.29 -1.21 10.20
CA ILE A 321 -9.55 -1.07 9.44
C ILE A 321 -9.66 -2.11 8.34
N ASP A 322 -8.68 -2.26 7.43
CA ASP A 322 -8.78 -3.34 6.46
C ASP A 322 -7.48 -4.01 5.99
N ILE A 323 -7.68 -5.30 5.74
CA ILE A 323 -6.64 -6.29 5.91
C ILE A 323 -6.70 -7.37 4.85
N ALA A 324 -7.93 -7.67 4.52
CA ALA A 324 -8.30 -8.77 3.65
C ALA A 324 -7.92 -8.51 2.23
N GLY A 325 -7.56 -7.27 1.99
CA GLY A 325 -7.86 -6.58 0.76
C GLY A 325 -10.19 -4.88 -0.09
N ILE A 326 -11.12 -5.03 -1.15
CA ILE A 326 -12.62 -5.05 -1.33
C ILE A 326 -12.96 -5.03 -2.91
N PRO A 327 -13.94 -4.33 -3.60
CA PRO A 327 -13.76 -3.89 -5.06
C PRO A 327 -13.57 -2.37 -5.58
N ILE A 328 -12.36 -1.92 -6.05
CA ILE A 328 -12.02 -0.84 -7.01
C ILE A 328 -12.43 -1.23 -8.42
N SER A 329 -12.11 -2.40 -8.98
CA SER A 329 -12.15 -2.73 -10.43
C SER A 329 -11.88 -4.19 -10.78
N THR A 330 -12.74 -4.87 -11.59
CA THR A 330 -12.65 -6.34 -11.72
C THR A 330 -13.13 -7.06 -13.03
N ALA A 331 -13.01 -6.55 -14.25
CA ALA A 331 -13.33 -7.29 -15.53
C ALA A 331 -12.12 -8.07 -16.15
N ILE A 332 -12.05 -8.52 -17.43
CA ILE A 332 -11.17 -9.66 -17.90
C ILE A 332 -10.04 -9.63 -19.06
N ASN A 333 -8.70 -9.34 -18.94
CA ASN A 333 -7.53 -10.07 -19.65
C ASN A 333 -5.96 -9.84 -19.47
N THR A 334 -5.30 -8.67 -19.27
CA THR A 334 -3.80 -8.47 -19.34
C THR A 334 -2.92 -7.31 -18.63
N GLN A 335 -3.24 -6.62 -17.51
CA GLN A 335 -2.97 -5.22 -17.01
C GLN A 335 -1.55 -4.65 -16.79
N SER A 336 -1.27 -3.37 -16.49
CA SER A 336 0.04 -2.94 -15.93
C SER A 336 0.21 -1.84 -14.80
N TYR A 337 0.49 -0.55 -15.00
CA TYR A 337 1.03 0.46 -14.05
C TYR A 337 0.14 1.70 -13.49
N PRO A 338 -0.23 1.84 -12.17
CA PRO A 338 -1.07 2.92 -11.47
C PRO A 338 -0.71 4.37 -10.97
N ALA A 339 -1.65 5.23 -10.49
CA ALA A 339 -1.57 6.72 -10.22
C ALA A 339 -2.76 7.35 -9.42
N VAL A 340 -2.82 8.54 -8.74
CA VAL A 340 -4.06 9.14 -8.07
C VAL A 340 -3.90 10.37 -7.12
N ALA A 341 -4.59 11.53 -7.14
CA ALA A 341 -4.36 12.58 -6.11
C ALA A 341 -5.52 12.83 -5.18
N TYR A 342 -5.77 14.05 -4.72
CA TYR A 342 -6.99 14.39 -4.05
C TYR A 342 -7.49 15.77 -4.49
N ASN A 343 -8.78 16.15 -4.34
CA ASN A 343 -9.58 17.01 -5.21
C ASN A 343 -10.85 17.68 -4.59
N GLY A 344 -10.73 18.82 -3.89
CA GLY A 344 -11.82 19.54 -3.19
C GLY A 344 -12.62 18.81 -2.09
N THR A 345 -13.08 17.57 -2.33
CA THR A 345 -13.94 16.75 -1.46
C THR A 345 -14.03 15.30 -1.90
N HIS A 346 -14.36 14.98 -3.16
CA HIS A 346 -14.74 13.60 -3.52
C HIS A 346 -14.70 13.19 -5.02
N PHE A 347 -13.51 13.18 -5.64
CA PHE A 347 -12.76 11.91 -5.78
C PHE A 347 -12.69 11.06 -7.18
N LEU A 348 -11.95 11.34 -8.32
CA LEU A 348 -11.51 10.40 -9.50
C LEU A 348 -10.34 10.92 -10.44
N VAL A 349 -9.50 10.27 -11.37
CA VAL A 349 -9.01 8.86 -11.76
C VAL A 349 -8.95 8.21 -13.25
N VAL A 350 -8.14 7.11 -13.55
CA VAL A 350 -7.63 6.39 -14.84
C VAL A 350 -6.91 4.93 -14.69
N TRP A 351 -6.71 3.93 -15.64
CA TRP A 351 -6.16 2.50 -15.48
C TRP A 351 -5.53 1.47 -16.60
N GLN A 352 -4.63 1.54 -17.60
CA GLN A 352 -4.30 0.43 -18.59
C GLN A 352 -5.08 -0.86 -19.00
N ASP A 353 -6.37 -0.94 -19.05
CA ASP A 353 -7.20 -2.11 -19.44
C ASP A 353 -7.37 -3.04 -20.75
N SER A 354 -8.00 -4.21 -20.72
CA SER A 354 -8.22 -5.22 -21.75
C SER A 354 -9.55 -5.15 -22.51
N ARG A 355 -10.59 -4.39 -22.15
CA ARG A 355 -11.85 -4.26 -22.93
C ARG A 355 -11.73 -4.61 -24.43
N ASN A 356 -10.75 -4.01 -25.09
CA ASN A 356 -10.90 -3.63 -26.48
C ASN A 356 -9.70 -3.91 -27.43
N GLY A 357 -8.81 -4.82 -27.06
CA GLY A 357 -7.92 -5.58 -27.95
C GLY A 357 -6.63 -4.87 -28.35
N SER A 358 -6.79 -3.61 -28.67
CA SER A 358 -5.82 -2.60 -28.42
C SER A 358 -6.46 -1.91 -27.24
N TYR A 359 -6.35 -2.49 -26.08
CA TYR A 359 -5.78 -1.78 -24.96
C TYR A 359 -6.39 -0.34 -24.70
N ASP A 360 -7.68 -0.04 -24.97
CA ASP A 360 -8.45 1.24 -24.84
C ASP A 360 -8.27 2.19 -23.56
N ILE A 361 -9.35 2.71 -22.89
CA ILE A 361 -9.32 3.70 -21.76
C ILE A 361 -10.65 3.89 -20.88
N TYR A 362 -10.72 3.82 -19.54
CA TYR A 362 -11.82 4.15 -18.54
C TYR A 362 -11.26 4.95 -17.23
N GLY A 363 -11.75 5.15 -15.95
CA GLY A 363 -11.02 5.90 -14.81
C GLY A 363 -11.85 6.36 -13.53
N ALA A 364 -11.56 6.09 -12.22
CA ALA A 364 -12.61 6.07 -11.13
C ALA A 364 -12.58 6.21 -9.53
N ARG A 365 -13.53 5.52 -8.78
CA ARG A 365 -14.18 5.86 -7.44
C ARG A 365 -14.51 4.73 -6.34
N VAL A 366 -14.94 5.11 -5.09
CA VAL A 366 -15.28 4.60 -3.68
C VAL A 366 -15.88 5.82 -2.76
N SER A 367 -15.67 6.22 -1.46
CA SER A 367 -15.71 7.66 -0.88
C SER A 367 -15.75 7.99 0.65
N SER A 368 -14.80 8.83 1.17
CA SER A 368 -14.15 9.16 2.52
C SER A 368 -14.24 8.17 3.66
N ALA A 369 -14.95 7.13 3.31
CA ALA A 369 -15.42 6.02 4.08
C ALA A 369 -15.60 4.82 3.14
N GLY A 370 -15.84 4.99 1.85
CA GLY A 370 -16.14 3.95 0.86
C GLY A 370 -17.43 3.09 1.07
N THR A 371 -18.65 3.33 0.45
CA THR A 371 -19.98 2.49 0.39
C THR A 371 -21.14 2.76 -0.73
N VAL A 372 -21.27 1.98 -1.86
CA VAL A 372 -22.22 1.87 -3.09
C VAL A 372 -22.47 2.86 -4.35
N LEU A 373 -21.59 3.18 -5.38
CA LEU A 373 -21.98 3.72 -6.78
C LEU A 373 -21.25 3.40 -8.22
N ASP A 374 -20.31 4.15 -8.93
CA ASP A 374 -19.82 3.92 -10.37
C ASP A 374 -18.66 2.89 -10.61
N THR A 375 -18.92 1.81 -11.36
CA THR A 375 -18.22 0.53 -11.13
C THR A 375 -17.67 -0.21 -12.36
N SER A 376 -17.63 0.45 -13.52
CA SER A 376 -17.51 -0.27 -14.80
C SER A 376 -16.58 0.33 -15.84
N GLY A 377 -16.53 1.64 -15.85
CA GLY A 377 -17.24 2.41 -16.94
C GLY A 377 -18.29 5.24 -16.93
N ILE A 378 -17.73 6.48 -17.19
CA ILE A 378 -18.27 7.72 -17.86
C ILE A 378 -17.08 8.68 -18.24
N PRO A 379 -17.06 9.42 -19.37
CA PRO A 379 -15.94 9.48 -20.37
C PRO A 379 -14.52 10.24 -20.16
N ILE A 380 -13.30 9.73 -20.62
CA ILE A 380 -11.90 10.37 -20.64
C ILE A 380 -11.20 10.26 -21.99
N SER A 381 -10.92 9.10 -22.62
CA SER A 381 -10.24 9.15 -23.92
C SER A 381 -10.34 7.98 -24.88
N THR A 382 -10.46 8.25 -26.21
CA THR A 382 -10.94 7.22 -27.16
C THR A 382 -10.36 7.05 -28.61
N ALA A 383 -9.10 7.33 -28.99
CA ALA A 383 -8.61 7.17 -30.40
C ALA A 383 -7.85 5.84 -30.70
N THR A 384 -7.15 5.65 -31.84
CA THR A 384 -7.24 4.49 -32.79
C THR A 384 -6.24 3.24 -32.92
N TYR A 385 -5.26 2.88 -32.06
CA TYR A 385 -4.39 1.67 -32.18
C TYR A 385 -3.46 1.15 -31.00
N SER A 386 -2.84 1.94 -30.07
CA SER A 386 -1.96 1.56 -28.88
C SER A 386 -2.05 2.70 -27.68
N GLN A 387 -1.67 2.69 -26.34
CA GLN A 387 -1.89 3.66 -25.18
C GLN A 387 -0.99 3.74 -23.86
N TYR A 388 0.36 3.89 -23.86
CA TYR A 388 1.41 3.76 -22.79
C TYR A 388 1.26 4.30 -21.23
N TYR A 389 2.16 5.02 -20.51
CA TYR A 389 2.43 5.18 -19.04
C TYR A 389 1.92 6.38 -18.05
N PRO A 390 0.92 6.33 -17.06
CA PRO A 390 0.22 7.42 -16.15
C PRO A 390 0.84 8.76 -15.45
N SER A 391 0.15 9.69 -14.65
CA SER A 391 0.67 10.70 -13.58
C SER A 391 -0.11 12.02 -13.03
N VAL A 392 -0.46 12.30 -11.74
CA VAL A 392 -1.75 13.01 -11.38
C VAL A 392 -2.03 14.43 -10.63
N THR A 393 -2.10 15.71 -11.17
CA THR A 393 -2.36 17.04 -10.40
C THR A 393 -2.95 18.41 -10.95
N HIS A 394 -3.45 19.26 -10.04
CA HIS A 394 -4.49 20.31 -10.11
C HIS A 394 -4.52 21.46 -11.14
N ASP A 395 -5.64 22.23 -11.24
CA ASP A 395 -5.79 23.49 -12.03
C ASP A 395 -6.50 24.74 -11.45
N GLY A 396 -7.19 24.61 -10.33
CA GLY A 396 -7.89 25.74 -9.65
C GLY A 396 -9.27 25.37 -9.10
N THR A 397 -9.85 24.30 -9.62
CA THR A 397 -11.30 24.05 -9.81
C THR A 397 -11.48 22.73 -10.58
N ASN A 398 -10.46 22.35 -11.37
CA ASN A 398 -10.34 21.16 -12.22
C ASN A 398 -8.84 20.81 -12.39
N PHE A 399 -8.39 20.20 -13.49
CA PHE A 399 -7.41 19.10 -13.41
C PHE A 399 -6.64 18.55 -14.67
N LEU A 400 -6.13 19.23 -15.71
CA LEU A 400 -5.79 18.59 -17.05
C LEU A 400 -4.81 17.36 -17.17
N VAL A 401 -5.23 16.08 -16.94
CA VAL A 401 -4.63 14.72 -17.24
C VAL A 401 -3.88 14.77 -18.61
N VAL A 402 -2.85 13.95 -18.93
CA VAL A 402 -1.97 13.99 -20.18
C VAL A 402 -1.17 12.70 -20.60
N TRP A 403 -1.21 12.13 -21.80
CA TRP A 403 -0.78 10.76 -22.09
C TRP A 403 -0.82 10.29 -23.54
N ASP A 404 0.32 9.86 -24.08
CA ASP A 404 0.78 9.65 -25.48
C ASP A 404 -0.21 9.35 -26.64
N ASP A 405 -0.01 8.44 -27.60
CA ASP A 405 -0.87 8.08 -28.77
C ASP A 405 -0.19 7.96 -30.10
N ILE A 406 0.37 6.89 -30.65
CA ILE A 406 0.05 6.45 -32.00
C ILE A 406 -0.03 7.54 -33.11
N ARG A 407 -1.03 8.44 -33.00
CA ARG A 407 -1.85 9.18 -33.96
C ARG A 407 -1.13 10.08 -34.92
N GLY A 408 0.17 10.27 -34.86
CA GLY A 408 0.91 10.84 -35.96
C GLY A 408 2.11 10.01 -36.39
N SER A 409 2.14 8.75 -35.99
CA SER A 409 3.12 7.74 -36.40
C SER A 409 4.53 8.01 -35.97
N ASN A 410 4.70 9.08 -35.24
CA ASN A 410 5.93 9.43 -34.65
C ASN A 410 5.46 10.19 -33.47
N TYR A 411 4.95 9.52 -32.51
CA TYR A 411 4.96 9.95 -31.18
C TYR A 411 4.76 11.47 -30.84
N ASP A 412 3.51 11.96 -30.96
CA ASP A 412 3.22 13.35 -31.30
C ASP A 412 2.41 14.41 -30.43
N ILE A 413 1.41 14.22 -29.55
CA ILE A 413 0.88 15.28 -28.66
C ILE A 413 -0.67 15.55 -28.36
N TYR A 414 -1.36 15.05 -27.31
CA TYR A 414 -2.73 15.33 -26.76
C TYR A 414 -2.82 15.52 -25.06
N ALA A 415 -3.86 15.88 -24.19
CA ALA A 415 -4.16 16.18 -22.67
C ALA A 415 -5.69 16.25 -22.19
N ALA A 416 -6.39 17.13 -21.36
CA ALA A 416 -7.91 17.49 -21.33
C ALA A 416 -8.64 18.28 -20.18
N ARG A 417 -10.02 18.41 -20.16
CA ARG A 417 -10.84 19.45 -19.44
C ARG A 417 -12.09 19.19 -18.48
N VAL A 418 -12.41 18.08 -17.81
CA VAL A 418 -13.50 17.94 -16.71
C VAL A 418 -13.76 19.04 -15.60
N ASN A 419 -14.76 18.89 -14.70
CA ASN A 419 -14.96 19.58 -13.39
C ASN A 419 -15.61 18.59 -12.38
N ASN A 420 -15.60 18.90 -11.07
CA ASN A 420 -16.27 18.29 -9.89
C ASN A 420 -17.61 17.51 -10.01
N ALA A 421 -18.27 17.39 -11.17
CA ALA A 421 -19.35 16.42 -11.47
C ALA A 421 -18.85 15.25 -12.36
N GLY A 422 -19.39 15.00 -13.56
CA GLY A 422 -18.85 13.95 -14.48
C GLY A 422 -19.46 13.80 -15.88
N SER A 423 -18.86 14.46 -16.88
CA SER A 423 -19.45 14.94 -18.16
C SER A 423 -18.63 15.78 -19.24
N VAL A 424 -17.92 15.26 -20.25
CA VAL A 424 -17.78 15.96 -21.57
C VAL A 424 -17.15 17.42 -21.66
N LEU A 425 -15.81 17.70 -21.47
CA LEU A 425 -15.16 19.02 -21.79
C LEU A 425 -14.14 19.09 -22.95
N ASP A 426 -13.10 18.26 -23.12
CA ASP A 426 -12.37 18.17 -24.41
C ASP A 426 -11.67 16.83 -24.73
N LEU A 427 -12.41 15.74 -24.85
CA LEU A 427 -13.11 15.19 -26.02
C LEU A 427 -12.40 15.03 -27.38
N SER A 428 -11.15 15.41 -27.57
CA SER A 428 -10.50 15.12 -28.86
C SER A 428 -9.03 15.34 -28.77
N GLY A 429 -8.77 16.54 -28.27
CA GLY A 429 -7.58 17.21 -28.67
C GLY A 429 -7.64 18.71 -28.92
N ILE A 430 -6.72 19.19 -29.78
CA ILE A 430 -6.49 20.56 -30.32
C ILE A 430 -5.47 20.48 -31.50
N PRO A 431 -5.30 21.50 -32.39
CA PRO A 431 -4.59 21.34 -33.68
C PRO A 431 -3.32 22.20 -33.94
N VAL A 432 -2.21 22.00 -33.22
CA VAL A 432 -0.80 22.29 -33.63
C VAL A 432 0.19 21.55 -32.68
N SER A 433 1.28 20.92 -33.18
CA SER A 433 2.32 19.89 -32.69
C SER A 433 2.14 18.29 -32.24
N THR A 434 1.65 17.05 -32.76
CA THR A 434 0.87 16.11 -33.85
C THR A 434 0.50 16.17 -35.42
N ALA A 435 1.21 15.43 -36.28
CA ALA A 435 1.40 15.53 -37.75
C ALA A 435 2.44 16.57 -38.24
N THR A 436 3.57 16.08 -38.80
CA THR A 436 4.77 16.79 -39.34
C THR A 436 5.80 17.40 -38.36
N GLY A 437 6.24 16.61 -37.36
CA GLY A 437 7.39 16.81 -36.43
C GLY A 437 7.31 17.83 -35.27
N SER A 438 7.38 17.50 -33.96
CA SER A 438 7.75 16.25 -33.25
C SER A 438 7.60 16.29 -31.71
N GLN A 439 7.35 15.18 -30.91
CA GLN A 439 6.64 15.38 -29.59
C GLN A 439 6.57 14.52 -28.18
N ARG A 440 6.29 13.21 -27.89
CA ARG A 440 6.26 12.30 -26.57
C ARG A 440 5.76 12.62 -25.05
N TYR A 441 6.28 12.02 -23.91
CA TYR A 441 5.58 11.53 -22.64
C TYR A 441 6.03 11.75 -21.10
N PRO A 442 5.16 11.77 -20.03
CA PRO A 442 4.92 12.99 -19.21
C PRO A 442 4.51 13.07 -17.71
N ALA A 443 4.46 14.27 -17.11
CA ALA A 443 4.72 14.34 -15.66
C ALA A 443 4.37 15.64 -14.91
N ALA A 444 3.25 15.85 -14.20
CA ALA A 444 2.55 17.17 -14.12
C ALA A 444 2.37 18.31 -13.02
N ALA A 445 3.30 18.93 -12.30
CA ALA A 445 2.96 19.98 -11.28
C ALA A 445 2.14 21.29 -11.50
N TYR A 446 1.05 21.53 -10.77
CA TYR A 446 0.43 22.84 -10.51
C TYR A 446 1.57 23.88 -9.95
N ASN A 447 1.40 25.22 -9.79
CA ASN A 447 2.19 26.38 -10.36
C ASN A 447 1.98 27.84 -9.86
N GLY A 448 1.75 28.12 -8.57
CA GLY A 448 1.34 29.42 -7.97
C GLY A 448 0.07 30.16 -8.49
N THR A 449 -0.31 30.00 -9.76
CA THR A 449 -1.31 30.71 -10.61
C THR A 449 -1.14 30.27 -12.07
N ASN A 450 0.14 30.14 -12.45
CA ASN A 450 0.75 29.97 -13.77
C ASN A 450 1.37 28.55 -13.86
N PHE A 451 2.17 28.20 -14.89
CA PHE A 451 2.16 26.84 -15.47
C PHE A 451 3.36 26.50 -16.37
N LEU A 452 4.64 26.47 -16.01
CA LEU A 452 5.65 25.86 -16.95
C LEU A 452 5.49 24.36 -16.93
N VAL A 453 5.55 23.74 -18.10
CA VAL A 453 5.70 22.31 -18.35
C VAL A 453 6.76 22.05 -19.42
N VAL A 454 7.02 20.81 -19.79
CA VAL A 454 8.34 20.32 -20.24
C VAL A 454 8.18 18.99 -20.98
N TRP A 455 9.18 18.53 -21.72
CA TRP A 455 9.21 17.26 -22.43
C TRP A 455 10.34 16.22 -22.08
N GLN A 456 10.84 15.42 -23.04
CA GLN A 456 12.15 14.85 -23.59
C GLN A 456 11.94 14.94 -25.07
N ASP A 457 12.92 14.80 -25.93
CA ASP A 457 12.71 15.04 -27.32
C ASP A 457 13.61 14.13 -28.15
N THR A 458 13.91 14.49 -29.39
CA THR A 458 15.23 14.23 -29.98
C THR A 458 15.69 15.41 -30.81
N ARG A 459 15.04 16.57 -30.70
CA ARG A 459 15.10 17.67 -31.66
C ARG A 459 16.45 18.37 -31.76
N SER A 460 17.54 17.83 -31.25
CA SER A 460 18.86 18.37 -31.49
C SER A 460 19.90 17.32 -31.89
N GLY A 461 20.04 17.22 -33.22
CA GLY A 461 21.31 16.96 -33.88
C GLY A 461 21.83 15.52 -33.83
N THR A 462 22.62 15.19 -32.81
CA THR A 462 23.54 14.04 -32.85
C THR A 462 24.05 13.47 -31.51
N SER A 463 24.23 14.14 -30.37
CA SER A 463 24.27 15.57 -30.01
C SER A 463 23.02 16.26 -29.39
N SER A 464 22.24 15.55 -28.56
CA SER A 464 20.89 15.86 -28.06
C SER A 464 20.61 16.14 -26.56
N ASP A 465 19.35 16.58 -26.28
CA ASP A 465 19.08 17.97 -25.83
C ASP A 465 17.64 18.52 -25.25
N ILE A 466 17.35 18.68 -23.93
CA ILE A 466 16.29 19.46 -23.07
C ILE A 466 15.46 20.84 -23.35
N TYR A 467 14.12 21.05 -23.18
CA TYR A 467 13.38 22.38 -23.27
C TYR A 467 12.08 22.50 -22.29
N GLY A 468 10.99 23.33 -22.42
CA GLY A 468 10.10 23.79 -21.25
C GLY A 468 8.83 24.76 -21.46
N ALA A 469 8.71 26.05 -20.98
CA ALA A 469 7.55 26.97 -21.31
C ALA A 469 7.60 28.57 -21.12
N ARG A 470 6.58 29.38 -21.53
CA ARG A 470 6.23 30.87 -21.30
C ARG A 470 4.71 31.17 -21.40
N ILE A 471 4.20 32.39 -21.15
CA ILE A 471 2.79 32.73 -21.52
C ILE A 471 2.48 34.20 -21.83
N SER A 472 1.28 34.41 -22.39
CA SER A 472 0.52 35.68 -22.42
C SER A 472 -0.48 35.81 -21.25
N THR A 473 -1.51 34.95 -21.24
CA THR A 473 -2.69 34.97 -20.37
C THR A 473 -3.31 33.55 -20.31
N THR A 474 -4.56 33.42 -19.83
CA THR A 474 -5.37 32.18 -19.80
C THR A 474 -5.75 31.69 -21.20
N GLY A 475 -4.76 31.26 -22.00
CA GLY A 475 -4.92 30.80 -23.39
C GLY A 475 -4.74 31.93 -24.43
N THR A 476 -3.75 31.80 -25.32
CA THR A 476 -3.53 32.62 -26.53
C THR A 476 -2.50 31.89 -27.41
N VAL A 477 -1.68 32.59 -28.20
CA VAL A 477 -0.39 32.09 -28.72
C VAL A 477 0.69 33.13 -28.44
N LEU A 478 1.85 32.71 -27.90
CA LEU A 478 3.08 33.52 -27.86
C LEU A 478 4.34 32.68 -28.07
N ASN A 479 4.63 31.73 -27.17
CA ASN A 479 5.83 30.88 -27.27
C ASN A 479 5.62 29.37 -26.88
N PRO A 480 4.51 28.69 -27.26
CA PRO A 480 4.27 27.24 -27.22
C PRO A 480 5.28 26.44 -28.06
N ASN A 481 6.54 26.42 -27.64
CA ASN A 481 7.63 26.26 -28.61
C ASN A 481 8.97 25.79 -28.11
N GLY A 482 9.43 26.29 -26.96
CA GLY A 482 10.87 26.29 -26.71
C GLY A 482 11.60 27.62 -26.40
N ILE A 483 12.96 27.59 -26.37
CA ILE A 483 14.03 28.66 -26.30
C ILE A 483 14.85 28.76 -24.96
N MET A 484 16.20 28.70 -25.04
CA MET A 484 17.23 27.78 -24.42
C MET A 484 17.91 28.14 -23.06
N ILE A 485 18.54 27.18 -22.31
CA ILE A 485 19.47 27.43 -21.15
C ILE A 485 21.01 27.43 -21.48
N SER A 486 21.68 26.29 -21.25
CA SER A 486 23.13 26.02 -21.05
C SER A 486 23.43 24.48 -20.93
N ASN A 487 22.37 23.66 -21.00
CA ASN A 487 21.96 22.72 -22.02
C ASN A 487 22.97 21.63 -22.38
N ALA A 488 22.56 20.39 -22.25
CA ALA A 488 23.31 19.41 -21.52
C ALA A 488 23.80 18.26 -22.45
N VAL A 489 25.05 17.83 -22.28
CA VAL A 489 25.69 16.78 -23.07
C VAL A 489 25.09 15.37 -22.87
N SER A 490 23.75 15.11 -22.90
CA SER A 490 22.97 13.94 -23.47
C SER A 490 21.54 13.46 -23.00
N ASP A 491 21.38 12.60 -21.95
CA ASP A 491 20.31 11.61 -21.58
C ASP A 491 19.11 12.07 -20.71
N GLN A 492 17.86 11.82 -21.15
CA GLN A 492 16.73 12.70 -20.82
C GLN A 492 15.32 12.02 -20.65
N GLN A 493 15.22 10.66 -20.60
CA GLN A 493 14.06 9.76 -20.90
C GLN A 493 12.88 9.48 -19.92
N THR A 494 13.01 8.57 -18.93
CA THR A 494 11.94 7.91 -18.10
C THR A 494 11.69 8.48 -16.67
N PRO A 495 10.54 9.13 -16.38
CA PRO A 495 10.38 9.82 -15.09
C PRO A 495 10.10 9.03 -13.75
N VAL A 496 9.35 9.62 -12.77
CA VAL A 496 9.06 9.27 -11.32
C VAL A 496 8.78 10.54 -10.31
N VAL A 497 7.58 10.92 -9.67
CA VAL A 497 7.20 12.19 -8.83
C VAL A 497 5.93 12.17 -7.86
N ALA A 498 5.79 13.08 -6.86
CA ALA A 498 4.53 13.69 -6.28
C ALA A 498 4.66 15.23 -5.80
N TYR A 499 3.91 15.85 -4.81
CA TYR A 499 3.79 17.31 -4.26
C TYR A 499 5.05 18.32 -4.24
N ASN A 500 5.15 19.54 -3.60
CA ASN A 500 6.04 20.75 -3.95
C ASN A 500 5.59 22.14 -3.29
N GLY A 501 6.28 23.33 -3.37
CA GLY A 501 5.67 24.63 -2.94
C GLY A 501 6.28 26.07 -2.61
N SER A 502 7.34 26.88 -2.91
CA SER A 502 8.46 27.29 -3.85
C SER A 502 8.13 27.90 -5.24
N ASP A 503 8.74 27.95 -6.48
CA ASP A 503 8.00 28.35 -7.80
C ASP A 503 7.24 27.38 -8.81
N PHE A 504 7.67 26.26 -9.42
CA PHE A 504 9.05 25.92 -9.74
C PHE A 504 9.29 24.50 -10.33
N LEU A 505 9.44 23.46 -9.52
CA LEU A 505 10.29 22.30 -9.86
C LEU A 505 9.99 21.54 -11.15
N VAL A 506 11.01 21.11 -11.86
CA VAL A 506 10.88 20.33 -13.08
C VAL A 506 11.90 19.16 -13.06
N ILE A 507 11.87 18.09 -13.87
CA ILE A 507 12.88 16.96 -13.98
C ILE A 507 13.72 16.89 -15.30
N TRP A 508 14.61 15.88 -15.42
CA TRP A 508 15.54 15.38 -16.50
C TRP A 508 16.34 14.17 -15.86
N GLN A 509 16.74 13.01 -16.49
CA GLN A 509 17.49 11.82 -15.87
C GLN A 509 18.38 10.73 -16.61
N ASP A 510 19.25 11.05 -17.57
CA ASP A 510 20.72 10.73 -17.58
C ASP A 510 21.48 9.44 -18.10
N THR A 511 22.77 9.64 -18.49
CA THR A 511 24.09 8.90 -18.51
C THR A 511 25.46 9.73 -18.51
N ARG A 512 25.72 10.90 -17.81
CA ARG A 512 26.91 11.92 -17.76
C ARG A 512 28.43 12.09 -17.11
N SER A 513 29.41 11.18 -16.77
CA SER A 513 30.89 11.28 -16.33
C SER A 513 31.89 10.01 -16.42
N GLY A 514 32.00 9.20 -17.52
CA GLY A 514 32.35 7.72 -17.62
C GLY A 514 31.59 6.76 -18.66
N SER A 515 30.50 6.00 -18.30
CA SER A 515 29.53 5.15 -19.08
C SER A 515 27.99 4.85 -18.70
N SER A 516 27.32 5.24 -17.56
CA SER A 516 25.83 5.20 -17.22
C SER A 516 25.29 6.25 -16.14
N TYR A 517 23.95 6.61 -16.04
CA TYR A 517 22.92 7.59 -15.36
C TYR A 517 23.00 8.48 -13.96
N ASP A 518 22.70 9.88 -13.84
CA ASP A 518 22.89 11.13 -12.86
C ASP A 518 22.17 12.57 -12.85
N ILE A 519 22.28 13.33 -11.72
CA ILE A 519 21.48 14.46 -11.10
C ILE A 519 21.84 16.01 -11.19
N TYR A 520 22.33 16.64 -12.26
CA TYR A 520 22.12 18.12 -12.52
C TYR A 520 21.38 19.29 -11.66
N GLY A 521 21.04 19.37 -10.35
CA GLY A 521 20.09 20.36 -9.65
C GLY A 521 19.57 21.75 -10.21
N ALA A 522 18.26 22.17 -10.27
CA ALA A 522 17.84 23.55 -10.80
C ALA A 522 16.82 24.50 -10.09
N ARG A 523 17.33 25.43 -9.24
CA ARG A 523 16.65 26.40 -8.31
C ARG A 523 16.70 27.91 -8.72
N VAL A 524 15.72 28.78 -8.39
CA VAL A 524 15.58 30.16 -8.98
C VAL A 524 16.38 31.31 -8.38
N SER A 525 16.27 31.64 -7.09
CA SER A 525 16.91 32.82 -6.49
C SER A 525 16.85 34.18 -7.26
N GLY A 526 15.75 34.51 -7.94
CA GLY A 526 15.50 35.86 -8.48
C GLY A 526 14.52 35.93 -9.65
N THR A 527 13.46 36.73 -9.50
CA THR A 527 12.35 36.84 -10.46
C THR A 527 12.62 37.84 -11.60
N GLY A 528 12.69 37.44 -12.87
CA GLY A 528 13.08 36.12 -13.38
C GLY A 528 14.40 36.30 -14.12
N VAL A 529 15.50 35.84 -13.53
CA VAL A 529 16.86 36.25 -13.96
C VAL A 529 17.85 35.10 -14.08
N VAL A 530 18.87 35.33 -14.90
CA VAL A 530 20.05 34.48 -15.10
C VAL A 530 20.82 34.20 -13.79
N ARG A 531 21.33 32.96 -13.63
CA ARG A 531 22.54 32.49 -12.90
C ARG A 531 22.50 31.06 -12.28
N ASN A 532 21.76 30.03 -12.77
CA ASN A 532 22.29 28.65 -12.58
C ASN A 532 22.59 27.85 -13.90
N PRO A 533 23.23 28.46 -14.92
CA PRO A 533 23.88 27.72 -16.01
C PRO A 533 25.21 27.12 -15.58
N ASN A 534 25.80 27.71 -14.53
CA ASN A 534 26.73 27.09 -13.61
C ASN A 534 25.96 25.95 -12.95
N GLY A 535 25.52 26.11 -11.71
CA GLY A 535 24.58 25.15 -11.18
C GLY A 535 24.67 24.97 -9.69
N ILE A 536 24.23 23.78 -9.29
CA ILE A 536 24.44 23.22 -7.98
C ILE A 536 24.88 21.73 -8.12
N PRO A 537 26.18 21.42 -8.01
CA PRO A 537 26.94 19.60 -8.42
C PRO A 537 26.50 18.37 -7.55
N ILE A 538 25.24 18.12 -7.19
CA ILE A 538 24.79 17.46 -5.94
C ILE A 538 25.70 16.38 -5.28
N ALA A 539 26.30 15.45 -6.03
CA ALA A 539 26.19 14.03 -5.78
C ALA A 539 27.48 13.18 -5.53
N THR A 540 27.61 11.98 -6.13
CA THR A 540 28.73 11.54 -7.02
C THR A 540 29.57 10.22 -6.86
N GLY A 541 29.63 9.33 -7.88
CA GLY A 541 29.76 7.83 -7.86
C GLY A 541 30.46 7.10 -9.03
N THR A 542 30.22 5.79 -9.37
CA THR A 542 31.08 4.99 -10.36
C THR A 542 30.53 3.91 -11.41
N SER A 543 29.24 3.45 -11.55
CA SER A 543 28.68 2.57 -12.67
C SER A 543 27.12 2.30 -12.72
N ASN A 544 26.50 1.91 -13.88
CA ASN A 544 25.13 1.29 -14.10
C ASN A 544 23.85 1.83 -13.36
N GLN A 545 22.86 2.57 -13.94
CA GLN A 545 21.79 3.31 -13.16
C GLN A 545 20.35 3.55 -13.79
N ARG A 546 19.32 4.03 -13.02
CA ARG A 546 17.81 4.22 -13.25
C ARG A 546 17.02 4.43 -11.89
N ALA A 547 15.90 5.12 -11.48
CA ALA A 547 14.75 6.07 -11.75
C ALA A 547 14.40 7.04 -10.47
N PRO A 548 13.23 7.77 -10.20
CA PRO A 548 12.94 8.82 -9.08
C PRO A 548 11.48 9.17 -8.50
N SER A 549 11.19 10.00 -7.42
CA SER A 549 9.87 10.72 -7.05
C SER A 549 9.77 11.64 -5.79
N VAL A 550 8.63 12.30 -5.45
CA VAL A 550 8.68 13.59 -4.70
C VAL A 550 7.45 14.13 -3.92
N ALA A 551 7.48 15.10 -2.97
CA ALA A 551 6.31 15.81 -2.36
C ALA A 551 6.54 17.02 -1.38
N ARG A 552 5.96 17.24 -0.16
CA ARG A 552 5.75 18.63 0.44
C ARG A 552 5.53 19.00 1.95
N GLY A 553 6.02 20.21 2.35
CA GLY A 553 5.64 21.05 3.52
C GLY A 553 6.20 22.50 3.48
N GLY A 554 5.79 23.43 4.36
CA GLY A 554 6.56 24.64 4.75
C GLY A 554 7.36 25.46 3.69
N THR A 555 8.70 25.52 3.81
CA THR A 555 9.73 26.16 2.93
C THR A 555 11.04 25.33 2.68
N ASP A 556 11.06 23.99 2.93
CA ASP A 556 12.18 22.96 3.05
C ASP A 556 11.92 21.64 2.29
N CYS A 557 12.30 20.38 2.74
CA CYS A 557 12.61 19.14 1.98
C CYS A 557 12.99 17.74 2.60
N PHE A 558 12.60 16.57 2.01
CA PHE A 558 13.12 15.18 2.10
C PHE A 558 13.15 14.08 0.89
N VAL A 559 13.22 14.41 -0.46
CA VAL A 559 13.82 13.85 -1.82
C VAL A 559 14.92 12.73 -2.11
N VAL A 560 14.64 11.60 -2.79
CA VAL A 560 15.56 10.42 -2.63
C VAL A 560 15.71 9.34 -3.72
N TRP A 561 16.67 8.43 -3.52
CA TRP A 561 17.24 7.63 -4.60
C TRP A 561 17.60 6.16 -4.29
N THR A 562 18.64 5.52 -4.92
CA THR A 562 19.22 4.11 -5.00
C THR A 562 20.62 4.19 -5.63
N ASP A 563 21.49 3.17 -5.78
CA ASP A 563 22.93 3.43 -6.11
C ASP A 563 23.67 2.31 -6.91
N ASP A 564 24.97 2.05 -6.65
CA ASP A 564 25.95 1.07 -7.22
C ASP A 564 27.22 0.90 -6.29
N ARG A 565 27.18 1.26 -4.99
CA ARG A 565 28.17 0.99 -3.89
C ARG A 565 28.15 -0.14 -2.80
N MET A 566 27.04 -0.53 -2.20
CA MET A 566 26.86 -1.62 -1.23
C MET A 566 25.53 -2.39 -1.28
N TYR A 567 24.47 -1.85 -1.81
CA TYR A 567 23.09 -2.23 -1.92
C TYR A 567 22.39 -1.89 -0.57
N GLU A 568 22.34 -0.59 -0.25
CA GLU A 568 21.68 0.10 0.87
C GLU A 568 21.57 1.62 0.54
N VAL A 569 20.42 2.29 0.71
CA VAL A 569 20.06 3.68 0.22
C VAL A 569 20.05 5.06 0.99
N TYR A 570 20.31 6.23 0.37
CA TYR A 570 20.36 7.60 0.96
C TYR A 570 19.28 8.63 0.47
N GLY A 571 19.45 9.95 0.80
CA GLY A 571 18.47 11.06 0.99
C GLY A 571 18.87 12.40 1.73
N ALA A 572 19.36 13.52 1.12
CA ALA A 572 19.82 14.83 1.76
C ALA A 572 19.31 16.25 1.29
N ARG A 573 19.09 17.35 2.10
CA ARG A 573 18.02 18.44 1.87
C ARG A 573 18.10 19.49 0.64
N ILE A 574 17.64 20.76 0.73
CA ILE A 574 17.67 21.97 -0.20
C ILE A 574 17.45 23.27 0.60
N SER A 575 16.42 24.06 0.31
CA SER A 575 16.47 25.49 0.11
C SER A 575 15.53 25.92 -1.02
N ASN A 576 14.53 26.73 -0.70
CA ASN A 576 13.78 27.47 -1.68
C ASN A 576 14.63 28.32 -2.66
N THR A 577 15.98 28.49 -2.55
CA THR A 577 16.79 29.19 -3.59
C THR A 577 18.22 28.69 -4.00
N GLY A 578 18.86 27.67 -3.39
CA GLY A 578 20.24 27.17 -3.63
C GLY A 578 21.39 27.46 -2.60
N VAL A 579 21.78 26.58 -1.66
CA VAL A 579 23.10 26.45 -0.94
C VAL A 579 22.98 25.13 -0.19
N LEU A 580 23.41 24.02 -0.76
CA LEU A 580 23.10 22.68 -0.27
C LEU A 580 23.48 22.21 1.18
N LEU A 581 22.71 22.20 2.31
CA LEU A 581 22.97 21.91 3.79
C LEU A 581 23.16 20.44 4.47
N GLU A 582 23.37 19.27 3.81
CA GLU A 582 23.84 17.95 4.41
C GLU A 582 25.03 17.08 3.81
N THR A 583 26.09 16.66 4.63
CA THR A 583 27.63 16.29 4.54
C THR A 583 28.46 14.96 4.06
N ASN A 584 28.43 13.69 4.57
CA ASN A 584 28.54 12.34 3.85
C ASN A 584 27.44 11.09 3.94
N GLY A 585 26.03 11.26 4.09
CA GLY A 585 24.64 10.88 4.71
C GLY A 585 23.98 10.92 6.27
N ILE A 586 22.70 10.77 6.66
CA ILE A 586 22.30 10.11 7.97
C ILE A 586 21.19 9.06 7.87
N ARG A 587 21.57 7.87 8.33
CA ARG A 587 21.17 6.53 7.88
C ARG A 587 19.69 6.19 7.78
N LEU A 588 19.31 5.48 6.71
CA LEU A 588 17.98 5.02 6.39
C LEU A 588 17.78 3.54 6.22
N SER A 589 18.71 2.70 5.78
CA SER A 589 18.38 1.27 5.83
C SER A 589 18.78 0.71 7.17
N GLY A 590 20.08 0.69 7.41
CA GLY A 590 20.62 0.21 8.67
C GLY A 590 20.90 -1.27 8.63
N SER A 591 20.75 -1.95 7.48
CA SER A 591 20.98 -3.40 7.38
C SER A 591 21.37 -3.87 5.98
N ALA A 592 22.22 -4.90 5.85
CA ALA A 592 22.74 -5.55 4.62
C ALA A 592 21.70 -5.72 3.49
N ASP A 593 21.77 -5.02 2.32
CA ASP A 593 20.49 -4.73 1.69
C ASP A 593 19.93 -4.72 0.21
N ASP A 594 20.29 -4.43 -1.07
CA ASP A 594 19.54 -4.64 -2.44
C ASP A 594 18.63 -3.57 -3.21
N SER A 595 19.10 -2.48 -3.90
CA SER A 595 18.39 -1.14 -4.14
C SER A 595 17.52 -0.63 -5.40
N ASP A 596 16.35 0.03 -5.18
CA ASP A 596 15.23 0.50 -6.10
C ASP A 596 14.08 1.42 -5.47
N ASN A 597 12.73 1.28 -5.72
CA ASN A 597 11.61 2.23 -6.18
C ASN A 597 10.43 2.78 -5.22
N PRO A 598 10.67 3.40 -4.03
CA PRO A 598 9.89 4.28 -3.05
C PRO A 598 8.49 5.03 -3.08
N ALA A 599 8.38 6.39 -3.14
CA ALA A 599 7.29 7.45 -3.07
C ALA A 599 6.63 7.80 -1.72
N VAL A 600 6.20 9.05 -1.45
CA VAL A 600 5.60 9.51 -0.13
C VAL A 600 4.84 10.92 -0.23
N SER A 601 4.24 11.58 0.81
CA SER A 601 3.70 13.02 0.84
C SER A 601 3.90 13.86 2.13
N TYR A 602 2.91 14.45 2.87
CA TYR A 602 2.89 15.90 3.28
C TYR A 602 2.47 16.39 4.75
N ASP A 603 3.05 15.96 5.89
CA ASP A 603 2.40 16.17 7.23
C ASP A 603 2.27 17.53 7.94
N GLY A 604 3.05 18.54 7.61
CA GLY A 604 3.04 19.76 8.42
C GLY A 604 3.87 19.71 9.72
N THR A 605 4.45 18.58 10.13
CA THR A 605 5.57 18.41 11.08
C THR A 605 6.34 17.09 10.94
N ASN A 606 5.64 16.00 11.26
CA ASN A 606 6.04 14.61 11.32
C ASN A 606 5.92 13.98 9.91
N PHE A 607 6.12 12.66 9.77
CA PHE A 607 6.37 11.98 8.48
C PHE A 607 6.46 10.43 8.73
N PHE A 608 6.34 9.58 7.71
CA PHE A 608 6.58 8.10 7.69
C PHE A 608 6.85 7.64 6.21
N THR A 609 7.48 6.48 5.87
CA THR A 609 7.72 6.08 4.44
C THR A 609 7.85 4.55 4.06
N VAL A 610 8.63 4.16 3.00
CA VAL A 610 8.83 2.84 2.28
C VAL A 610 10.13 2.54 1.47
N TRP A 611 11.33 2.54 2.04
CA TRP A 611 12.52 2.11 1.30
C TRP A 611 12.34 0.71 0.77
N GLU A 612 12.25 0.38 -0.50
CA GLU A 612 12.07 -1.02 -0.94
C GLU A 612 13.05 -2.14 -0.41
N ASN A 613 12.88 -3.48 -0.64
CA ASN A 613 13.64 -4.54 0.10
C ASN A 613 13.69 -6.05 -0.30
N TYR A 614 13.91 -6.66 -1.46
CA TYR A 614 14.28 -8.08 -1.72
C TYR A 614 14.80 -9.04 -0.54
N ALA A 615 15.04 -8.61 0.71
CA ALA A 615 15.54 -9.28 1.90
C ALA A 615 14.55 -10.14 2.67
N GLY A 616 14.11 -11.27 2.14
CA GLY A 616 13.47 -12.26 2.99
C GLY A 616 13.20 -13.58 2.29
N PRO A 617 12.69 -14.59 3.01
CA PRO A 617 12.35 -15.89 2.43
C PRO A 617 11.10 -15.89 1.55
N ASN A 618 10.60 -14.73 1.13
CA ASN A 618 9.45 -14.63 0.25
C ASN A 618 9.39 -13.32 -0.53
N SER A 619 10.40 -12.52 -0.32
CA SER A 619 10.42 -11.13 0.06
C SER A 619 9.34 -10.21 -0.52
N PRO A 620 8.62 -9.35 0.30
CA PRO A 620 8.17 -9.09 1.72
C PRO A 620 8.13 -9.89 2.99
N ASN A 621 7.82 -9.22 4.13
CA ASN A 621 7.38 -7.80 4.53
C ASN A 621 7.71 -6.46 3.71
N ILE A 622 6.80 -5.55 3.20
CA ILE A 622 7.08 -4.08 3.00
C ILE A 622 7.40 -3.40 4.34
N HIS A 623 8.23 -2.37 4.42
CA HIS A 623 8.53 -1.64 5.66
C HIS A 623 8.50 -0.14 5.41
N GLY A 624 8.96 0.63 6.40
CA GLY A 624 8.61 2.00 6.71
C GLY A 624 9.59 2.63 7.70
N ALA A 625 9.47 3.93 7.99
CA ALA A 625 9.90 4.63 9.23
C ALA A 625 9.61 6.16 9.19
N ARG A 626 9.21 6.71 10.38
CA ARG A 626 8.63 7.97 11.06
C ARG A 626 9.37 9.34 10.90
N VAL A 627 8.94 10.51 11.43
CA VAL A 627 9.79 11.71 11.83
C VAL A 627 9.20 12.56 12.96
N SER A 628 10.02 13.46 13.53
CA SER A 628 9.68 14.65 14.36
C SER A 628 10.95 15.52 14.56
N GLY A 629 11.76 15.72 13.51
CA GLY A 629 13.00 16.50 13.57
C GLY A 629 13.90 16.41 12.35
N THR A 630 15.12 16.94 12.48
CA THR A 630 15.81 17.65 11.39
C THR A 630 17.23 17.17 10.96
N GLY A 631 17.73 16.00 11.38
CA GLY A 631 19.14 15.54 11.26
C GLY A 631 19.35 14.01 11.44
N THR A 632 20.13 13.51 12.40
CA THR A 632 20.29 12.05 12.65
C THR A 632 18.99 11.30 13.06
N LEU A 633 18.22 10.81 12.07
CA LEU A 633 17.23 9.69 12.11
C LEU A 633 16.42 9.44 13.42
N LEU A 634 15.07 9.56 13.45
CA LEU A 634 14.27 9.04 14.60
C LEU A 634 14.20 7.51 14.73
N ASP A 635 14.01 6.71 13.67
CA ASP A 635 13.70 5.28 13.84
C ASP A 635 14.97 4.48 13.79
N THR A 636 15.27 3.95 14.95
CA THR A 636 16.40 3.06 15.19
C THR A 636 16.30 1.76 14.38
N SER A 637 15.12 1.43 13.85
CA SER A 637 14.89 0.37 12.89
C SER A 637 13.75 0.75 11.97
N LYS A 638 13.86 0.39 10.70
CA LYS A 638 12.71 0.15 9.82
C LYS A 638 11.47 -0.46 10.49
N ILE A 639 10.33 0.03 10.07
CA ILE A 639 8.97 -0.26 10.52
C ILE A 639 8.28 -1.17 9.51
N HIS A 640 8.02 -2.44 9.79
CA HIS A 640 7.34 -3.34 8.83
C HIS A 640 5.91 -2.88 8.54
N VAL A 641 5.70 -2.43 7.30
CA VAL A 641 4.51 -1.81 6.74
C VAL A 641 3.60 -2.90 6.24
N SER A 642 4.12 -3.82 5.43
CA SER A 642 3.55 -5.15 5.28
C SER A 642 4.30 -6.16 6.13
N THR A 643 3.59 -7.19 6.55
CA THR A 643 4.17 -8.42 7.07
C THR A 643 3.86 -9.63 6.19
N SER A 644 3.19 -9.43 5.05
CA SER A 644 2.83 -10.51 4.14
C SER A 644 4.11 -11.06 3.47
N ALA A 645 4.34 -12.36 3.61
CA ALA A 645 5.57 -13.02 3.19
C ALA A 645 5.53 -13.46 1.72
N ASN A 646 5.77 -12.53 0.81
CA ASN A 646 5.61 -12.76 -0.62
C ASN A 646 6.18 -11.62 -1.44
N GLY A 647 6.28 -11.74 -2.75
CA GLY A 647 7.22 -11.02 -3.59
C GLY A 647 7.17 -9.49 -3.76
N GLN A 648 6.69 -8.60 -2.89
CA GLN A 648 6.48 -7.12 -2.93
C GLN A 648 7.62 -6.11 -3.09
N TYR A 649 7.97 -5.74 -4.33
CA TYR A 649 8.57 -4.45 -4.62
C TYR A 649 7.53 -3.29 -4.68
N SER A 650 7.40 -2.50 -5.76
CA SER A 650 7.35 -1.05 -5.54
C SER A 650 6.15 -0.39 -4.86
N PRO A 651 6.39 0.65 -4.03
CA PRO A 651 5.48 1.14 -2.99
C PRO A 651 5.26 2.67 -3.04
N ALA A 652 4.70 3.30 -1.97
CA ALA A 652 4.76 4.75 -1.62
C ALA A 652 3.90 5.31 -0.44
N VAL A 653 4.05 6.48 0.28
CA VAL A 653 3.24 6.93 1.54
C VAL A 653 2.94 8.45 1.90
N ALA A 654 1.73 9.04 2.04
CA ALA A 654 1.55 10.53 1.78
C ALA A 654 0.33 11.36 2.24
N HIS A 655 0.49 12.41 3.07
CA HIS A 655 -0.14 12.44 4.41
C HIS A 655 -0.74 13.89 5.02
N ASP A 656 -2.84 14.72 5.69
CA ASP A 656 -4.35 14.59 5.85
C ASP A 656 -4.71 16.00 6.27
N GLY A 657 -4.72 16.23 7.58
CA GLY A 657 -3.70 16.96 8.30
C GLY A 657 -3.22 16.14 9.51
N THR A 658 -3.21 14.81 9.43
CA THR A 658 -3.19 13.88 10.59
C THR A 658 -2.56 12.49 10.40
N ASN A 659 -2.92 11.80 9.30
CA ASN A 659 -3.29 10.39 9.40
C ASN A 659 -2.50 9.45 8.45
N PHE A 660 -1.53 8.62 8.88
CA PHE A 660 -0.48 7.95 8.03
C PHE A 660 -0.83 6.89 7.01
N PHE A 661 0.13 6.00 6.58
CA PHE A 661 0.05 5.17 5.35
C PHE A 661 1.28 4.43 4.78
N VAL A 662 1.07 3.73 3.61
CA VAL A 662 1.89 3.24 2.46
C VAL A 662 0.99 2.59 1.38
N VAL A 663 1.37 2.59 0.11
CA VAL A 663 1.07 1.61 -0.93
C VAL A 663 2.22 0.65 -1.02
N TRP A 664 1.99 -0.63 -0.91
CA TRP A 664 3.05 -1.62 -0.74
C TRP A 664 2.77 -2.75 -1.74
N GLN A 665 3.57 -3.19 -2.73
CA GLN A 665 3.12 -4.23 -3.73
C GLN A 665 2.52 -5.56 -3.08
N ASP A 666 1.77 -6.47 -3.70
CA ASP A 666 1.31 -7.77 -3.09
C ASP A 666 1.18 -8.99 -4.05
N TYR A 667 0.80 -10.21 -3.65
CA TYR A 667 0.49 -11.30 -4.60
C TYR A 667 -0.48 -12.37 -4.01
N ARG A 668 -1.30 -12.05 -2.98
CA ARG A 668 -1.87 -13.13 -2.11
C ARG A 668 -2.53 -14.39 -2.58
N ASN A 669 -3.21 -14.42 -3.70
CA ASN A 669 -3.91 -15.64 -4.07
C ASN A 669 -3.49 -16.15 -5.45
N GLY A 670 -2.21 -15.93 -5.78
CA GLY A 670 -1.45 -16.92 -6.52
C GLY A 670 -1.47 -16.82 -8.05
N GLY A 671 -1.15 -15.66 -8.62
CA GLY A 671 -0.66 -15.57 -9.98
C GLY A 671 -1.12 -14.42 -10.86
N GLN A 672 -2.41 -14.12 -10.80
CA GLN A 672 -2.99 -12.92 -11.39
C GLN A 672 -2.76 -11.87 -10.39
N THR A 673 -1.92 -10.87 -10.61
CA THR A 673 -1.70 -9.54 -10.03
C THR A 673 -2.92 -8.93 -9.36
N ASP A 674 -2.87 -7.91 -8.50
CA ASP A 674 -4.01 -7.29 -7.79
C ASP A 674 -3.47 -5.97 -7.20
N ILE A 675 -3.92 -5.34 -6.09
CA ILE A 675 -3.22 -4.31 -5.22
C ILE A 675 -3.71 -4.37 -3.75
N TYR A 676 -2.99 -4.92 -2.78
CA TYR A 676 -2.98 -4.44 -1.31
C TYR A 676 -1.22 -2.19 -0.23
N GLY A 677 -0.49 -2.10 0.91
CA GLY A 677 -0.41 -0.90 1.73
C GLY A 677 -1.23 -1.13 2.99
N VAL A 678 -1.35 -0.14 3.84
CA VAL A 678 -1.30 -0.44 5.28
C VAL A 678 -2.38 0.27 6.12
N LEU A 679 -2.39 -0.04 7.47
CA LEU A 679 -2.63 0.60 8.84
C LEU A 679 -1.41 1.05 9.75
N VAL A 680 -0.99 2.34 9.88
CA VAL A 680 0.27 2.88 10.54
C VAL A 680 0.09 4.08 11.55
N SER A 681 1.03 5.08 11.59
CA SER A 681 1.09 6.32 12.41
C SER A 681 2.04 7.45 11.85
N GLU A 682 1.82 8.76 12.15
CA GLU A 682 2.83 9.89 12.14
C GLU A 682 4.02 9.57 13.01
N MET A 683 3.69 8.83 14.04
CA MET A 683 4.59 8.19 14.98
C MET A 683 5.13 6.85 14.48
N GLY A 684 4.98 6.51 13.20
CA GLY A 684 5.51 5.32 12.53
C GLY A 684 4.97 3.95 12.97
N GLU A 685 4.53 3.76 14.21
CA GLU A 685 4.19 2.43 14.72
C GLU A 685 2.81 1.94 14.22
N VAL A 686 2.67 0.61 14.08
CA VAL A 686 1.80 -0.06 13.09
C VAL A 686 0.81 -1.02 13.73
N LEU A 687 -0.34 -1.27 13.09
CA LEU A 687 -1.24 -2.35 13.48
C LEU A 687 -1.79 -3.19 12.31
N ASP A 688 -2.28 -2.62 11.21
CA ASP A 688 -2.88 -3.42 10.12
C ASP A 688 -1.83 -3.83 9.07
N THR A 689 -0.75 -4.44 9.55
CA THR A 689 0.42 -4.87 8.77
C THR A 689 0.10 -5.90 7.69
N SER A 690 -1.17 -6.26 7.58
CA SER A 690 -1.73 -7.18 6.61
C SER A 690 -2.51 -6.48 5.47
N GLY A 691 -3.08 -5.28 5.59
CA GLY A 691 -3.30 -4.39 4.43
C GLY A 691 -4.53 -4.60 3.51
N ILE A 692 -5.10 -3.53 2.95
CA ILE A 692 -6.54 -3.46 2.59
C ILE A 692 -6.89 -3.80 1.10
N PRO A 693 -8.11 -4.31 0.71
CA PRO A 693 -8.14 -5.21 -1.03
C PRO A 693 -8.54 -4.49 -2.25
N ILE A 694 -8.59 -3.16 -2.30
CA ILE A 694 -9.87 -2.48 -2.53
C ILE A 694 -10.74 -2.93 -3.71
N SER A 695 -10.33 -3.79 -4.71
CA SER A 695 -10.59 -4.17 -6.14
C SER A 695 -10.46 -5.62 -6.59
N THR A 696 -11.20 -6.56 -6.05
CA THR A 696 -10.80 -7.96 -6.21
C THR A 696 -10.89 -8.64 -7.61
N ALA A 697 -9.98 -8.29 -8.53
CA ALA A 697 -10.10 -8.17 -9.98
C ALA A 697 -10.07 -9.44 -10.87
N VAL A 698 -9.97 -9.30 -12.20
CA VAL A 698 -9.52 -10.42 -13.07
C VAL A 698 -8.45 -9.97 -14.14
N TYR A 699 -7.21 -10.57 -14.17
CA TYR A 699 -6.09 -10.58 -15.21
C TYR A 699 -4.89 -9.58 -15.23
N ASN A 700 -3.78 -9.67 -16.10
CA ASN A 700 -2.25 -9.29 -16.10
C ASN A 700 -1.61 -7.98 -15.36
N GLN A 701 -0.29 -7.52 -15.24
CA GLN A 701 0.37 -6.59 -14.15
C GLN A 701 1.83 -5.94 -14.40
N TYR A 702 2.10 -4.62 -14.08
CA TYR A 702 3.30 -3.76 -13.71
C TYR A 702 2.90 -2.42 -12.89
N ASN A 703 3.40 -1.16 -13.02
CA ASN A 703 3.69 -0.15 -11.91
C ASN A 703 2.86 1.12 -11.31
N PRO A 704 2.49 1.30 -10.00
CA PRO A 704 1.71 2.45 -9.38
C PRO A 704 2.07 3.94 -9.02
N ALA A 705 1.05 4.68 -8.44
CA ALA A 705 1.10 6.05 -7.91
C ALA A 705 -0.11 6.75 -7.18
N VAL A 706 0.03 7.81 -6.30
CA VAL A 706 -1.03 8.64 -5.57
C VAL A 706 -0.58 10.09 -4.93
N ALA A 707 -1.44 11.08 -4.41
CA ALA A 707 -1.31 12.41 -3.57
C ALA A 707 -2.61 13.27 -3.06
N HIS A 708 -2.62 14.51 -2.44
CA HIS A 708 -3.70 14.95 -1.44
C HIS A 708 -4.50 16.34 -1.41
N ASP A 709 -5.75 16.45 -0.83
CA ASP A 709 -6.70 17.61 -0.71
C ASP A 709 -7.32 18.21 0.58
N GLY A 710 -7.74 17.43 1.59
CA GLY A 710 -8.36 17.91 2.84
C GLY A 710 -9.81 17.49 3.26
N THR A 711 -10.52 16.59 2.57
CA THR A 711 -11.92 16.15 2.89
C THR A 711 -12.32 14.64 2.61
N ASN A 712 -12.84 14.16 1.44
CA ASN A 712 -13.73 12.98 1.29
C ASN A 712 -13.76 11.96 0.01
N PHE A 713 -12.70 11.81 -0.87
CA PHE A 713 -10.90 9.75 -1.93
C PHE A 713 -10.53 9.23 -3.40
N LEU A 714 -9.54 8.33 -3.68
CA LEU A 714 -8.90 8.45 -5.00
C LEU A 714 -8.19 7.43 -5.88
N VAL A 715 -7.96 6.14 -5.68
CA VAL A 715 -6.97 5.45 -6.54
C VAL A 715 -7.11 5.22 -8.08
N VAL A 716 -6.25 5.77 -8.97
CA VAL A 716 -6.04 5.35 -10.38
C VAL A 716 -5.10 4.20 -10.48
N TRP A 717 -5.27 3.44 -11.56
CA TRP A 717 -4.42 2.34 -11.86
C TRP A 717 -3.65 2.31 -13.16
N ASP A 718 -2.98 1.19 -13.39
CA ASP A 718 -3.35 0.47 -14.56
C ASP A 718 -4.01 -0.91 -14.33
N ASP A 719 -4.63 -1.53 -15.34
CA ASP A 719 -5.72 -2.51 -15.23
C ASP A 719 -6.00 -3.22 -16.55
N THR A 720 -7.02 -4.12 -16.70
CA THR A 720 -7.38 -4.95 -17.88
C THR A 720 -8.63 -5.84 -17.97
N ARG A 721 -9.65 -5.48 -18.76
CA ARG A 721 -11.00 -6.00 -18.74
C ARG A 721 -11.65 -6.81 -19.94
N GLY A 722 -10.93 -7.35 -20.94
CA GLY A 722 -11.42 -8.00 -22.20
C GLY A 722 -10.50 -8.97 -23.02
N ALA A 723 -9.46 -8.52 -23.74
CA ALA A 723 -8.34 -9.20 -24.45
C ALA A 723 -7.08 -8.31 -24.78
N SER A 724 -6.62 -7.39 -23.91
CA SER A 724 -5.61 -6.29 -24.16
C SER A 724 -5.04 -5.49 -22.94
N TYR A 725 -4.79 -4.14 -22.93
CA TYR A 725 -4.40 -3.18 -21.83
C TYR A 725 -4.70 -1.53 -21.98
N ASP A 726 -5.77 -0.58 -21.84
CA ASP A 726 -7.30 -0.14 -21.53
C ASP A 726 -7.98 0.91 -20.40
N ILE A 727 -7.44 1.58 -19.34
CA ILE A 727 -7.94 2.66 -18.30
C ILE A 727 -9.31 2.54 -17.36
N TYR A 728 -9.57 2.85 -15.98
CA TYR A 728 -10.65 2.41 -14.75
C TYR A 728 -10.01 3.32 -13.46
N GLY A 729 -10.50 3.52 -12.19
CA GLY A 729 -9.84 3.51 -10.83
C GLY A 729 -10.76 3.62 -9.56
N THR A 730 -10.45 4.25 -8.40
CA THR A 730 -11.21 4.24 -7.11
C THR A 730 -11.24 5.51 -6.26
N ARG A 731 -12.05 5.48 -5.19
CA ARG A 731 -12.05 6.50 -4.14
C ARG A 731 -12.16 6.15 -2.63
N VAL A 732 -11.28 5.38 -1.98
CA VAL A 732 -11.37 4.91 -0.55
C VAL A 732 -11.77 5.89 0.58
N SER A 733 -10.88 6.25 1.53
CA SER A 733 -11.30 6.88 2.80
C SER A 733 -10.19 7.43 3.68
N GLY A 734 -10.53 8.34 4.60
CA GLY A 734 -10.89 8.05 6.00
C GLY A 734 -11.08 6.58 6.45
N THR A 735 -12.30 6.23 6.94
CA THR A 735 -12.66 4.90 7.52
C THR A 735 -13.96 4.25 6.97
N GLY A 736 -13.98 2.98 6.53
CA GLY A 736 -15.26 2.27 6.19
C GLY A 736 -15.20 0.96 5.35
N THR A 737 -15.61 0.94 4.06
CA THR A 737 -15.67 -0.27 3.18
C THR A 737 -15.37 0.03 1.68
N VAL A 738 -16.29 -0.19 0.70
CA VAL A 738 -16.14 0.20 -0.73
C VAL A 738 -17.39 0.86 -1.30
N LEU A 739 -17.24 2.00 -2.00
CA LEU A 739 -18.36 2.71 -2.63
C LEU A 739 -18.64 2.16 -4.01
N ASP A 740 -17.85 2.56 -4.98
CA ASP A 740 -18.14 2.42 -6.38
C ASP A 740 -17.48 1.12 -6.88
N THR A 741 -18.11 0.01 -6.46
CA THR A 741 -17.67 -1.40 -6.44
C THR A 741 -17.18 -1.97 -7.79
N GLY A 742 -16.03 -1.52 -8.31
CA GLY A 742 -15.55 -1.88 -9.66
C GLY A 742 -15.12 -0.71 -10.56
N GLY A 743 -15.22 0.54 -10.10
CA GLY A 743 -14.65 1.77 -10.65
C GLY A 743 -15.22 2.27 -12.02
N ILE A 744 -15.78 3.50 -12.09
CA ILE A 744 -16.35 4.38 -13.17
C ILE A 744 -15.86 4.17 -14.60
N PRO A 745 -16.79 4.21 -15.58
CA PRO A 745 -16.18 4.39 -17.37
C PRO A 745 -15.26 5.53 -17.68
N ILE A 746 -14.85 5.60 -18.94
CA ILE A 746 -14.27 6.79 -19.55
C ILE A 746 -14.32 6.64 -21.13
N SER A 747 -15.27 5.85 -21.63
CA SER A 747 -15.52 5.52 -23.05
C SER A 747 -14.45 4.86 -23.94
N THR A 748 -13.20 4.62 -23.49
CA THR A 748 -12.24 3.64 -24.05
C THR A 748 -11.67 3.90 -25.46
N ALA A 749 -10.34 4.08 -25.58
CA ALA A 749 -9.66 4.30 -26.85
C ALA A 749 -9.49 3.12 -27.79
N ALA A 750 -8.26 2.82 -28.12
CA ALA A 750 -7.81 1.77 -28.98
C ALA A 750 -6.32 1.85 -28.76
N GLY A 751 -5.83 1.18 -27.74
CA GLY A 751 -4.54 0.51 -27.71
C GLY A 751 -3.60 0.71 -26.51
N TYR A 752 -2.40 0.08 -26.41
CA TYR A 752 -1.37 -0.18 -25.37
C TYR A 752 -0.66 0.74 -24.33
N GLN A 753 -0.66 0.40 -23.03
CA GLN A 753 -0.17 1.19 -21.85
C GLN A 753 1.18 0.78 -21.12
N TYR A 754 1.75 1.55 -20.13
CA TYR A 754 2.75 1.26 -19.01
C TYR A 754 2.69 2.30 -17.77
N ARG A 755 3.72 2.92 -17.06
CA ARG A 755 3.90 3.71 -15.71
C ARG A 755 3.39 5.17 -15.26
N PRO A 756 2.84 5.46 -14.04
CA PRO A 756 2.47 6.82 -13.49
C PRO A 756 3.14 7.46 -12.21
N ALA A 757 3.00 8.80 -11.85
CA ALA A 757 3.23 9.48 -10.48
C ALA A 757 2.59 10.91 -10.14
N VAL A 758 2.40 11.56 -8.90
CA VAL A 758 1.10 12.34 -8.57
C VAL A 758 0.84 13.58 -7.48
N ALA A 759 -0.23 14.51 -7.53
CA ALA A 759 -0.59 15.72 -6.61
C ALA A 759 -1.94 16.62 -6.69
N TYR A 760 -2.15 17.78 -5.97
CA TYR A 760 -3.45 18.60 -5.83
C TYR A 760 -3.38 20.18 -5.65
N ASN A 761 -4.44 20.96 -5.26
CA ASN A 761 -4.39 22.12 -4.32
C ASN A 761 -5.68 22.65 -3.63
N GLY A 762 -6.83 22.78 -4.32
CA GLY A 762 -8.01 23.50 -3.78
C GLY A 762 -9.39 23.09 -4.31
N ALA A 763 -9.41 22.23 -5.33
CA ALA A 763 -10.61 21.65 -5.88
C ALA A 763 -10.35 20.33 -6.64
N THR A 764 -9.25 20.10 -7.36
CA THR A 764 -9.12 18.91 -8.25
C THR A 764 -7.74 18.66 -8.88
N PHE A 765 -7.19 17.42 -9.03
CA PHE A 765 -5.83 17.02 -9.54
C PHE A 765 -5.48 16.96 -11.08
N LEU A 766 -4.80 15.99 -11.72
CA LEU A 766 -4.46 15.88 -13.20
C LEU A 766 -3.67 14.66 -13.63
N VAL A 767 -4.27 13.51 -13.92
CA VAL A 767 -3.59 12.26 -14.30
C VAL A 767 -2.94 12.22 -15.68
N VAL A 768 -1.64 12.15 -15.83
CA VAL A 768 -0.98 11.83 -17.08
C VAL A 768 -1.08 10.33 -17.43
N TRP A 769 -0.60 9.86 -18.60
CA TRP A 769 -0.01 8.58 -19.08
C TRP A 769 1.07 8.70 -20.18
N GLU A 770 1.51 7.64 -20.84
CA GLU A 770 1.76 7.65 -22.30
C GLU A 770 0.54 7.05 -22.94
N ASP A 771 0.47 7.17 -24.23
CA ASP A 771 -0.41 6.58 -25.17
C ASP A 771 0.36 6.02 -26.36
N THR A 772 -0.25 5.35 -27.32
CA THR A 772 0.34 4.76 -28.49
C THR A 772 -0.78 4.51 -29.60
N ARG A 773 -1.85 5.26 -30.02
CA ARG A 773 -3.00 4.99 -31.03
C ARG A 773 -3.21 5.54 -32.54
N GLY A 774 -2.19 5.59 -33.42
CA GLY A 774 -2.04 5.71 -34.92
C GLY A 774 -0.60 5.67 -35.62
N GLY A 775 0.28 4.67 -35.41
CA GLY A 775 1.72 4.48 -35.76
C GLY A 775 2.80 4.44 -34.64
N THR A 776 3.14 5.57 -34.01
CA THR A 776 4.04 5.72 -32.85
C THR A 776 3.55 6.98 -31.99
N TYR A 777 3.78 7.15 -30.66
CA TYR A 777 3.05 7.71 -29.44
C TYR A 777 2.80 9.31 -29.07
N ASP A 778 1.59 9.93 -29.09
CA ASP A 778 1.05 11.35 -29.10
C ASP A 778 0.11 12.06 -27.97
N VAL A 779 0.49 12.42 -26.72
CA VAL A 779 -0.20 13.02 -25.50
C VAL A 779 -1.71 12.65 -25.23
N TYR A 780 -2.36 12.95 -24.09
CA TYR A 780 -3.80 12.81 -23.68
C TYR A 780 -4.33 12.42 -22.32
N GLY A 781 -5.50 12.90 -21.99
CA GLY A 781 -5.68 13.45 -20.69
C GLY A 781 -7.10 13.86 -20.40
N ALA A 782 -7.30 14.84 -19.51
CA ALA A 782 -8.57 15.19 -18.85
C ALA A 782 -8.47 16.08 -17.60
N ARG A 783 -9.29 17.13 -17.41
CA ARG A 783 -9.53 17.55 -16.00
C ARG A 783 -10.13 16.36 -15.22
N VAL A 784 -10.41 16.41 -13.93
CA VAL A 784 -11.36 15.53 -13.24
C VAL A 784 -12.05 16.31 -12.08
N SER A 785 -12.46 15.66 -10.97
CA SER A 785 -13.65 16.09 -10.22
C SER A 785 -13.71 15.73 -8.71
N SER A 786 -14.08 16.68 -7.83
CA SER A 786 -14.50 16.48 -6.42
C SER A 786 -15.82 15.74 -6.20
N ALA A 787 -16.53 15.27 -7.22
CA ALA A 787 -17.49 14.17 -7.05
C ALA A 787 -17.05 12.90 -7.80
N GLY A 788 -15.87 12.97 -8.38
CA GLY A 788 -15.17 11.86 -8.95
C GLY A 788 -15.79 11.31 -10.21
N THR A 789 -16.50 12.03 -11.08
CA THR A 789 -16.92 11.47 -12.37
C THR A 789 -16.33 12.27 -13.56
N VAL A 790 -16.38 11.64 -14.72
CA VAL A 790 -15.78 11.87 -16.06
C VAL A 790 -16.09 13.12 -16.87
N ILE A 791 -15.87 14.40 -16.49
CA ILE A 791 -16.15 15.60 -17.38
C ILE A 791 -15.34 15.69 -18.70
N ASP A 792 -15.17 14.58 -19.41
CA ASP A 792 -14.53 14.49 -20.73
C ASP A 792 -15.23 13.41 -21.60
N THR A 793 -14.57 12.91 -22.65
CA THR A 793 -14.77 11.60 -23.33
C THR A 793 -13.54 11.09 -24.01
N SER A 794 -12.69 11.97 -24.53
CA SER A 794 -11.77 11.61 -25.62
C SER A 794 -10.38 12.24 -25.50
N GLY A 795 -10.10 13.00 -24.43
CA GLY A 795 -8.83 13.63 -24.05
C GLY A 795 -8.41 14.76 -25.01
N VAL A 796 -7.73 15.82 -24.57
CA VAL A 796 -7.15 17.02 -25.26
C VAL A 796 -5.73 16.85 -25.77
N PRO A 797 -4.85 17.86 -26.13
CA PRO A 797 -3.43 18.33 -25.88
C PRO A 797 -2.89 19.02 -24.63
N ILE A 798 -1.59 19.12 -24.44
CA ILE A 798 -0.53 18.19 -24.68
C ILE A 798 0.26 18.68 -25.97
N THR A 799 -0.29 18.52 -27.29
CA THR A 799 0.21 18.80 -28.76
C THR A 799 -0.70 19.02 -30.14
N SER A 800 -0.32 18.52 -31.42
CA SER A 800 -0.59 18.59 -33.01
C SER A 800 0.44 18.83 -34.43
N ALA A 801 1.75 18.44 -35.01
CA ALA A 801 3.23 17.67 -35.04
C ALA A 801 4.07 16.33 -34.34
N THR A 802 5.09 15.54 -34.90
CA THR A 802 5.58 14.04 -34.63
C THR A 802 7.08 13.39 -34.09
N GLY A 803 7.44 12.72 -32.90
CA GLY A 803 8.51 11.56 -32.68
C GLY A 803 8.83 10.77 -31.25
N ASP A 804 9.63 9.58 -31.06
CA ASP A 804 10.00 8.20 -30.25
C ASP A 804 10.36 7.59 -28.70
N GLN A 805 9.50 6.90 -27.82
CA GLN A 805 9.14 6.70 -26.27
C GLN A 805 9.76 5.86 -24.97
N ARG A 806 9.05 5.79 -23.71
CA ARG A 806 9.09 5.13 -22.26
C ARG A 806 8.26 5.63 -20.88
N ASP A 807 8.69 5.74 -19.54
CA ASP A 807 7.84 5.81 -18.20
C ASP A 807 7.62 7.06 -17.11
N PRO A 808 6.49 7.85 -16.89
CA PRO A 808 6.36 9.29 -16.29
C PRO A 808 5.31 9.91 -15.15
N VAL A 809 5.26 11.27 -14.67
CA VAL A 809 5.10 11.91 -13.21
C VAL A 809 4.85 13.42 -12.57
N VAL A 810 4.07 13.74 -11.47
CA VAL A 810 3.37 15.09 -11.20
C VAL A 810 3.49 15.93 -9.85
N SER A 811 3.02 17.23 -9.74
CA SER A 811 2.83 17.96 -8.42
C SER A 811 1.79 19.18 -8.14
N TYR A 812 1.68 19.82 -6.96
CA TYR A 812 0.54 20.64 -6.39
C TYR A 812 0.41 22.23 -6.64
N ASN A 813 0.00 23.13 -5.72
CA ASN A 813 -0.50 24.54 -5.89
C ASN A 813 -0.02 25.56 -6.99
N GLY A 814 -0.71 25.67 -8.14
CA GLY A 814 -1.17 26.89 -8.84
C GLY A 814 -1.50 26.94 -10.37
N ASN A 815 -0.87 26.18 -11.30
CA ASN A 815 -1.25 25.74 -12.69
C ASN A 815 -0.06 24.91 -13.29
N PHE A 816 -0.20 24.03 -14.30
CA PHE A 816 0.43 22.67 -14.28
C PHE A 816 1.91 22.56 -14.69
N LEU A 817 2.48 21.34 -14.63
CA LEU A 817 3.92 21.10 -14.91
C LEU A 817 4.27 19.67 -15.21
N VAL A 818 3.77 19.23 -16.35
CA VAL A 818 3.96 17.98 -17.12
C VAL A 818 5.36 17.88 -17.79
N VAL A 819 6.38 17.07 -17.38
CA VAL A 819 7.57 16.63 -18.23
C VAL A 819 6.98 15.86 -19.41
N TRP A 820 7.75 15.45 -20.42
CA TRP A 820 7.34 14.62 -21.58
C TRP A 820 8.49 13.89 -22.37
N GLU A 821 8.56 13.73 -23.74
CA GLU A 821 9.65 12.92 -24.43
C GLU A 821 10.02 13.05 -26.03
N ASP A 822 9.34 13.75 -27.00
CA ASP A 822 9.57 14.13 -28.50
C ASP A 822 10.54 13.40 -29.51
N ASN A 823 10.42 13.43 -30.85
CA ASN A 823 11.59 13.18 -31.75
C ASN A 823 11.63 13.94 -33.09
N ARG A 824 12.60 14.85 -33.24
CA ARG A 824 12.97 15.49 -34.51
C ARG A 824 14.42 15.25 -34.94
N SER A 825 15.29 14.69 -34.08
CA SER A 825 16.68 14.31 -34.42
C SER A 825 17.25 12.98 -33.88
N GLY A 826 16.45 12.00 -33.47
CA GLY A 826 16.82 10.59 -33.17
C GLY A 826 17.53 10.26 -31.86
N ASN A 827 18.49 11.07 -31.47
CA ASN A 827 19.03 11.04 -30.12
C ASN A 827 18.31 12.17 -29.36
N TYR A 828 17.88 11.86 -28.15
CA TYR A 828 16.58 12.13 -27.53
C TYR A 828 16.36 13.33 -26.53
N ASP A 829 16.65 14.60 -26.85
CA ASP A 829 16.20 15.91 -26.27
C ASP A 829 15.27 16.15 -25.01
N ILE A 830 14.70 17.36 -24.80
CA ILE A 830 13.36 17.77 -24.24
C ILE A 830 12.93 19.12 -24.91
N TYR A 831 11.65 19.56 -24.82
CA TYR A 831 10.88 20.82 -25.02
C TYR A 831 9.67 20.96 -24.03
N GLY A 832 8.40 21.42 -24.21
CA GLY A 832 7.38 21.55 -23.10
C GLY A 832 5.95 22.16 -23.28
N SER A 833 5.23 22.69 -22.25
CA SER A 833 3.87 23.37 -22.37
C SER A 833 3.37 24.23 -21.15
N ARG A 834 2.15 24.84 -21.17
CA ARG A 834 1.57 25.88 -20.26
C ARG A 834 0.08 26.08 -20.49
N VAL A 835 -0.62 26.69 -19.53
CA VAL A 835 -1.83 27.56 -19.66
C VAL A 835 -1.99 28.46 -18.41
N SER A 836 -3.20 28.95 -18.10
CA SER A 836 -3.63 29.25 -16.72
C SER A 836 -5.16 29.06 -16.61
N GLY A 837 -5.62 28.39 -15.55
CA GLY A 837 -7.01 28.07 -15.19
C GLY A 837 -7.67 26.94 -15.99
N THR A 838 -8.38 26.01 -15.33
CA THR A 838 -9.38 25.14 -15.97
C THR A 838 -8.86 24.43 -17.24
N GLY A 839 -7.65 23.86 -17.18
CA GLY A 839 -7.04 23.01 -18.22
C GLY A 839 -6.86 23.64 -19.61
N THR A 840 -6.72 24.96 -19.72
CA THR A 840 -7.21 25.71 -20.90
C THR A 840 -6.46 25.55 -22.27
N VAL A 841 -5.35 24.80 -22.31
CA VAL A 841 -4.38 24.54 -23.42
C VAL A 841 -3.55 25.75 -23.93
N LEU A 842 -2.19 25.66 -23.89
CA LEU A 842 -1.24 26.60 -24.52
C LEU A 842 0.14 26.04 -24.95
N ASP A 843 1.18 25.76 -24.11
CA ASP A 843 2.60 25.73 -24.59
C ASP A 843 3.09 24.54 -25.49
N ILE A 844 2.17 23.90 -26.22
CA ILE A 844 2.21 23.12 -27.48
C ILE A 844 3.54 22.79 -28.24
N ASN A 845 4.70 23.39 -28.01
CA ASN A 845 5.98 22.89 -28.54
C ASN A 845 7.19 23.06 -27.57
N GLY A 846 6.98 23.32 -26.27
CA GLY A 846 7.60 24.24 -25.26
C GLY A 846 9.10 24.40 -24.78
N ILE A 847 9.40 25.52 -24.03
CA ILE A 847 10.62 26.35 -23.60
C ILE A 847 11.60 26.03 -22.43
N ALA A 848 12.77 25.48 -22.80
CA ALA A 848 14.01 25.33 -22.02
C ALA A 848 13.94 24.55 -20.68
N ILE A 849 14.54 23.35 -20.70
CA ILE A 849 15.46 22.87 -19.70
C ILE A 849 16.78 22.57 -20.49
N SER A 850 17.33 21.37 -20.70
CA SER A 850 18.68 21.06 -21.27
C SER A 850 18.96 21.42 -22.76
N THR A 851 19.72 20.66 -23.57
CA THR A 851 20.22 20.94 -24.96
C THR A 851 21.69 21.09 -25.39
N ASN A 852 22.68 20.30 -24.99
CA ASN A 852 23.93 20.29 -25.78
C ASN A 852 24.78 19.05 -25.56
N THR A 853 24.33 17.90 -26.07
CA THR A 853 25.08 16.80 -26.70
C THR A 853 25.10 15.34 -26.15
N SER A 854 24.32 14.41 -26.75
CA SER A 854 24.44 12.90 -26.89
C SER A 854 23.29 12.04 -26.32
N SER A 855 23.50 10.70 -26.14
CA SER A 855 22.69 9.50 -25.72
C SER A 855 21.50 9.64 -24.73
N GLN A 856 20.51 8.70 -24.74
CA GLN A 856 19.23 8.68 -23.95
C GLN A 856 19.14 7.86 -22.62
N THR A 857 18.32 8.24 -21.62
CA THR A 857 17.94 7.55 -20.32
C THR A 857 17.19 8.60 -19.40
N ASN A 858 16.02 8.37 -18.74
CA ASN A 858 15.51 9.03 -17.48
C ASN A 858 14.79 10.51 -17.42
N PRO A 859 13.65 11.00 -16.77
CA PRO A 859 13.61 12.28 -15.92
C PRO A 859 12.69 12.42 -14.62
N SER A 860 11.99 13.55 -14.29
CA SER A 860 11.05 13.75 -13.09
C SER A 860 10.29 15.13 -13.06
N ILE A 861 9.89 15.76 -11.91
CA ILE A 861 9.21 17.10 -11.71
C ILE A 861 8.93 17.62 -10.28
N ALA A 862 8.35 18.84 -10.07
CA ALA A 862 7.33 19.17 -9.03
C ALA A 862 6.75 20.65 -8.93
N HIS A 863 5.82 20.93 -8.01
CA HIS A 863 5.04 22.20 -7.92
C HIS A 863 5.74 23.20 -7.08
N ASP A 864 5.53 24.52 -7.31
CA ASP A 864 6.10 25.44 -6.34
C ASP A 864 5.27 26.78 -5.95
N GLY A 865 5.06 27.93 -6.69
CA GLY A 865 4.70 29.29 -6.11
C GLY A 865 5.63 30.58 -6.27
N LEU A 866 6.62 30.87 -5.39
CA LEU A 866 7.92 31.55 -5.66
C LEU A 866 9.20 30.75 -5.12
N TYR A 867 10.18 30.34 -5.97
CA TYR A 867 11.55 29.76 -5.72
C TYR A 867 12.33 28.64 -6.64
N PHE A 868 11.87 27.71 -7.52
CA PHE A 868 12.75 26.81 -8.42
C PHE A 868 12.50 25.27 -8.48
N LEU A 869 13.41 24.42 -9.04
CA LEU A 869 13.73 22.98 -8.75
C LEU A 869 13.91 21.91 -9.90
N VAL A 870 14.92 21.90 -10.81
CA VAL A 870 15.17 20.85 -11.86
C VAL A 870 16.58 20.25 -11.95
N VAL A 871 16.85 18.99 -11.72
CA VAL A 871 18.25 18.50 -11.70
C VAL A 871 18.95 18.02 -13.05
N TRP A 872 19.51 18.84 -14.01
CA TRP A 872 19.90 18.42 -15.42
C TRP A 872 20.62 17.09 -15.70
N GLU A 873 20.25 16.42 -16.79
CA GLU A 873 20.73 15.06 -17.05
C GLU A 873 21.12 14.86 -18.57
N ASP A 874 22.19 14.06 -18.84
CA ASP A 874 23.14 13.99 -20.00
C ASP A 874 23.98 12.69 -20.14
N THR A 875 24.99 12.59 -21.03
CA THR A 875 26.18 11.68 -21.21
C THR A 875 27.45 12.53 -21.03
N ARG A 876 27.31 13.61 -20.27
CA ARG A 876 28.13 14.81 -20.39
C ARG A 876 29.63 14.60 -20.23
N SER A 877 30.06 13.73 -19.35
CA SER A 877 31.43 13.24 -19.33
C SER A 877 31.51 11.70 -19.42
N GLY A 878 30.39 10.99 -19.67
CA GLY A 878 30.27 9.55 -20.00
C GLY A 878 29.32 8.63 -19.18
N THR A 879 29.47 8.54 -17.84
CA THR A 879 28.72 7.80 -16.75
C THR A 879 27.96 8.83 -16.06
N SER A 880 27.89 9.21 -14.81
CA SER A 880 26.91 10.22 -14.44
C SER A 880 27.51 11.24 -13.42
N ASP A 881 27.10 12.55 -13.29
CA ASP A 881 27.78 13.84 -12.82
C ASP A 881 26.78 14.99 -12.38
N ILE A 882 27.11 16.26 -11.98
CA ILE A 882 26.06 17.32 -11.63
C ILE A 882 26.29 18.89 -11.97
N TYR A 883 25.23 19.79 -12.23
CA TYR A 883 24.97 21.32 -12.49
C TYR A 883 23.54 21.93 -11.99
N GLY A 884 22.93 23.04 -12.57
CA GLY A 884 21.45 23.39 -12.86
C GLY A 884 20.65 24.68 -12.45
N ALA A 885 19.77 25.18 -13.37
CA ALA A 885 19.24 26.56 -13.76
C ALA A 885 18.05 27.33 -13.05
N ARG A 886 17.37 28.34 -13.71
CA ARG A 886 16.39 29.35 -13.16
C ARG A 886 15.19 29.81 -14.06
N LEU A 887 13.94 30.09 -13.55
CA LEU A 887 12.86 30.89 -14.25
C LEU A 887 11.58 31.57 -13.59
N ASN A 888 10.89 31.08 -12.52
CA ASN A 888 9.64 31.60 -11.85
C ASN A 888 8.19 31.40 -12.46
N THR A 889 7.18 30.85 -11.70
CA THR A 889 5.77 30.28 -11.95
C THR A 889 5.14 30.24 -13.35
N GLY A 890 5.68 30.93 -14.33
CA GLY A 890 5.12 31.11 -15.64
C GLY A 890 6.08 30.97 -16.81
N GLY A 891 7.16 30.23 -16.61
CA GLY A 891 8.06 29.70 -17.64
C GLY A 891 8.90 30.73 -18.39
N ILE A 892 10.21 30.64 -18.22
CA ILE A 892 11.33 31.28 -18.94
C ILE A 892 12.52 30.31 -18.78
N VAL A 893 13.76 30.68 -19.12
CA VAL A 893 15.01 30.09 -18.61
C VAL A 893 16.16 31.13 -18.60
N LEU A 894 16.25 31.95 -19.66
CA LEU A 894 17.37 32.85 -20.03
C LEU A 894 18.77 32.20 -20.14
N ASP A 895 19.36 31.81 -19.02
CA ASP A 895 20.66 31.13 -18.90
C ASP A 895 21.92 32.01 -19.22
N THR A 896 23.15 31.46 -19.11
CA THR A 896 24.41 32.08 -19.66
C THR A 896 25.52 31.10 -20.09
N GLY A 897 25.96 30.18 -19.21
CA GLY A 897 27.00 29.18 -19.47
C GLY A 897 27.80 28.64 -18.26
N GLY A 898 27.76 27.32 -18.02
CA GLY A 898 28.87 26.47 -17.51
C GLY A 898 29.11 26.28 -15.99
N ILE A 899 29.10 25.01 -15.54
CA ILE A 899 29.59 24.33 -14.30
C ILE A 899 28.77 24.28 -12.97
N SER A 900 27.98 23.21 -12.84
CA SER A 900 28.10 22.09 -11.88
C SER A 900 27.53 22.29 -10.50
N ILE A 901 27.77 21.34 -9.59
CA ILE A 901 28.03 20.76 -6.78
C ILE A 901 29.34 20.05 -6.02
N SER A 902 29.94 18.81 -5.96
CA SER A 902 30.01 17.36 -6.44
C SER A 902 29.92 16.76 -7.90
N THR A 903 30.83 15.84 -8.21
CA THR A 903 31.09 15.18 -9.52
C THR A 903 32.08 14.00 -9.37
N ALA A 904 32.21 13.38 -8.19
CA ALA A 904 32.91 12.13 -7.95
C ALA A 904 32.62 11.06 -9.03
N THR A 905 33.69 10.41 -9.49
CA THR A 905 33.84 10.08 -10.92
C THR A 905 33.46 8.64 -11.26
N ASN A 906 32.39 8.54 -12.04
CA ASN A 906 31.65 7.43 -12.64
C ASN A 906 30.07 7.45 -12.48
N SER A 907 29.17 6.45 -12.29
CA SER A 907 27.65 6.61 -12.41
C SER A 907 26.80 6.95 -11.16
N GLN A 908 25.70 7.78 -11.25
CA GLN A 908 24.74 8.22 -10.18
C GLN A 908 23.39 9.10 -10.29
N ASN A 909 22.23 8.54 -10.71
CA ASN A 909 20.87 9.08 -11.15
C ASN A 909 19.77 9.59 -10.17
N ALA A 910 18.46 9.60 -10.54
CA ALA A 910 17.29 9.59 -9.62
C ALA A 910 16.64 10.91 -9.05
N PRO A 911 16.23 11.92 -9.85
CA PRO A 911 15.65 13.26 -9.54
C PRO A 911 14.35 13.36 -8.72
N ALA A 912 14.29 12.63 -7.63
CA ALA A 912 13.14 12.43 -6.79
C ALA A 912 12.84 13.58 -5.81
N VAL A 913 12.53 14.81 -6.27
CA VAL A 913 12.47 16.01 -5.38
C VAL A 913 11.45 16.05 -4.16
N ALA A 914 11.13 17.17 -3.47
CA ALA A 914 10.08 17.36 -2.40
C ALA A 914 10.13 18.78 -1.77
N TYR A 915 9.23 19.20 -0.84
CA TYR A 915 9.17 20.45 0.00
C TYR A 915 8.90 20.13 1.52
N ASP A 916 9.13 21.01 2.54
CA ASP A 916 8.95 20.72 4.01
C ASP A 916 8.84 21.93 5.08
N GLY A 917 9.72 22.97 5.16
CA GLY A 917 10.01 23.92 6.32
C GLY A 917 10.87 25.23 6.10
N THR A 918 12.24 25.25 6.01
CA THR A 918 13.16 26.31 5.48
C THR A 918 14.25 25.95 4.39
N ASN A 919 14.47 24.67 4.02
CA ASN A 919 15.68 23.93 3.49
C ASN A 919 15.70 22.45 2.83
N PHE A 920 14.74 21.71 2.17
CA PHE A 920 14.56 21.41 0.69
C PHE A 920 14.79 20.03 -0.19
N LEU A 921 15.49 18.94 0.24
CA LEU A 921 16.04 17.64 -0.40
C LEU A 921 16.48 17.45 -1.92
N VAL A 922 17.54 16.67 -2.21
CA VAL A 922 18.38 16.33 -3.42
C VAL A 922 18.90 14.85 -3.40
N VAL A 923 19.37 14.27 -4.53
CA VAL A 923 19.49 12.84 -4.94
C VAL A 923 20.70 12.47 -5.78
N TRP A 924 20.96 11.16 -6.01
CA TRP A 924 21.92 10.56 -6.98
C TRP A 924 21.81 9.02 -7.15
N GLN A 925 22.82 8.25 -7.59
CA GLN A 925 22.92 6.75 -7.59
C GLN A 925 24.32 6.06 -7.80
N ASP A 926 25.14 5.89 -6.80
CA ASP A 926 26.60 6.05 -6.85
C ASP A 926 27.55 4.86 -6.44
N TYR A 927 28.19 4.18 -7.41
CA TYR A 927 29.35 3.30 -7.11
C TYR A 927 30.59 4.04 -6.51
N ARG A 928 30.55 5.09 -5.65
CA ARG A 928 31.80 5.71 -5.07
C ARG A 928 32.65 4.78 -4.21
N GLY A 929 32.29 3.50 -4.11
CA GLY A 929 32.96 2.40 -3.44
C GLY A 929 33.02 1.14 -4.32
N GLY A 930 32.46 1.16 -5.53
CA GLY A 930 32.89 0.29 -6.61
C GLY A 930 32.55 -1.19 -6.45
N SER A 931 31.58 -1.57 -5.62
CA SER A 931 31.43 -2.98 -5.21
C SER A 931 30.54 -3.82 -6.13
N GLY A 932 29.79 -3.19 -7.05
CA GLY A 932 28.73 -3.87 -7.82
C GLY A 932 27.44 -4.09 -7.04
N PHE A 933 27.38 -3.55 -5.83
CA PHE A 933 26.21 -3.25 -4.98
C PHE A 933 26.12 -1.72 -4.65
N SER A 934 25.05 -0.95 -4.19
CA SER A 934 24.65 0.51 -3.67
C SER A 934 24.93 1.22 -2.23
N ASP A 935 25.59 2.39 -2.04
CA ASP A 935 25.68 3.22 -0.78
C ASP A 935 25.02 4.61 -1.01
N ILE A 936 25.76 5.71 -1.39
CA ILE A 936 25.44 7.12 -1.80
C ILE A 936 26.20 8.37 -1.23
N TYR A 937 26.11 8.74 0.05
CA TYR A 937 26.29 10.15 0.56
C TYR A 937 25.17 11.08 0.01
N GLY A 938 24.32 11.82 0.75
CA GLY A 938 23.18 12.60 0.18
C GLY A 938 23.02 14.04 0.71
N ALA A 939 22.51 15.02 -0.08
CA ALA A 939 22.80 16.45 0.24
C ALA A 939 21.80 17.64 0.12
N ARG A 940 21.90 18.67 1.05
CA ARG A 940 20.94 19.82 1.27
C ARG A 940 20.65 21.05 0.28
N VAL A 941 20.54 21.15 -1.10
CA VAL A 941 20.44 22.42 -2.04
C VAL A 941 19.87 23.91 -1.62
N GLY A 942 20.05 24.52 -0.42
CA GLY A 942 19.72 25.88 0.26
C GLY A 942 19.29 27.29 -0.31
N GLN A 943 20.01 28.40 -0.05
CA GLN A 943 19.70 29.81 -0.48
C GLN A 943 20.91 30.78 -0.72
N PRO A 944 21.43 31.08 -1.95
CA PRO A 944 20.71 31.67 -3.09
C PRO A 944 21.22 31.28 -4.51
N GLY A 945 21.49 30.01 -4.78
CA GLY A 945 21.82 29.38 -6.08
C GLY A 945 23.00 28.39 -6.06
N THR A 946 23.09 27.42 -5.13
CA THR A 946 24.37 26.89 -4.61
C THR A 946 24.33 25.48 -3.94
N VAL A 947 25.46 25.16 -3.30
CA VAL A 947 25.95 23.97 -2.59
C VAL A 947 26.38 24.29 -1.15
N LEU A 948 26.06 23.56 -0.10
CA LEU A 948 26.79 23.51 1.17
C LEU A 948 27.51 22.14 1.31
N GLU A 949 27.09 21.01 0.68
CA GLU A 949 27.81 19.70 0.69
C GLU A 949 27.72 18.91 -0.59
N SER A 950 28.56 19.39 -1.46
CA SER A 950 29.37 18.70 -2.45
C SER A 950 29.91 17.32 -2.14
N SER A 951 29.30 16.54 -1.26
CA SER A 951 29.65 15.17 -0.92
C SER A 951 28.47 14.44 -0.26
N GLY A 952 27.86 15.03 0.80
CA GLY A 952 26.61 14.93 1.67
C GLY A 952 26.22 13.82 2.73
N ILE A 953 25.84 13.96 4.11
CA ILE A 953 25.92 13.32 5.66
C ILE A 953 26.83 12.05 6.46
N ALA A 954 26.90 10.59 6.59
CA ALA A 954 26.34 9.12 6.13
C ALA A 954 24.89 8.32 6.26
N ILE A 955 24.11 7.92 5.16
CA ILE A 955 22.66 7.46 4.99
C ILE A 955 22.32 5.96 4.59
N ALA A 956 23.16 5.15 3.96
CA ALA A 956 22.92 3.70 3.89
C ALA A 956 24.07 2.99 3.23
N THR A 957 24.77 2.13 3.92
CA THR A 957 26.03 1.55 3.49
C THR A 957 26.16 0.06 3.89
N GLU A 958 25.38 -0.88 3.29
CA GLU A 958 25.30 -2.36 3.56
C GLU A 958 24.91 -3.23 2.30
N GLN A 959 24.82 -4.62 2.23
CA GLN A 959 24.70 -5.44 0.93
C GLN A 959 23.81 -6.72 0.60
N ALA A 960 23.16 -6.78 -0.62
CA ALA A 960 23.04 -7.85 -1.71
C ALA A 960 22.26 -7.33 -3.03
N THR A 961 22.15 -7.95 -4.26
CA THR A 961 21.33 -7.68 -5.58
C THR A 961 20.72 -6.27 -6.06
N GLU A 962 19.95 -6.07 -7.19
CA GLU A 962 19.28 -4.72 -7.49
C GLU A 962 18.30 -4.31 -8.67
N ALA A 963 17.66 -3.08 -8.62
CA ALA A 963 17.55 -2.01 -9.68
C ALA A 963 17.26 -0.43 -9.36
N GLU A 964 16.03 0.17 -9.32
CA GLU A 964 15.63 1.62 -9.59
C GLU A 964 14.78 2.51 -8.57
N PRO A 965 15.07 3.76 -8.07
CA PRO A 965 14.41 4.42 -6.88
C PRO A 965 13.43 5.61 -7.00
N ILE A 966 12.75 6.14 -5.94
CA ILE A 966 11.82 7.33 -5.95
C ILE A 966 11.64 8.11 -4.52
N LEU A 967 10.80 9.18 -4.17
CA LEU A 967 10.17 9.65 -2.82
C LEU A 967 9.14 10.88 -2.56
N THR A 968 9.37 11.81 -1.56
CA THR A 968 8.60 12.90 -0.82
C THR A 968 9.21 13.87 0.27
N ALA A 969 8.43 14.84 0.85
CA ALA A 969 8.54 15.40 2.25
C ALA A 969 7.36 16.20 2.87
N MET A 970 7.45 16.71 4.12
CA MET A 970 6.27 16.90 5.01
C MET A 970 6.02 18.20 5.79
N GLY A 971 6.82 18.57 6.79
CA GLY A 971 6.49 19.76 7.56
C GLY A 971 7.48 20.26 8.62
N ALA A 972 7.59 21.58 8.74
CA ALA A 972 8.53 22.22 9.67
C ALA A 972 9.95 21.60 9.60
N GLU A 973 10.39 21.37 8.37
CA GLU A 973 11.67 20.82 7.91
C GLU A 973 11.77 19.29 7.91
N SER A 974 11.00 18.65 8.77
CA SER A 974 11.27 17.33 9.29
C SER A 974 10.56 16.26 8.46
N SER A 975 11.18 15.17 7.96
CA SER A 975 12.47 14.93 7.29
C SER A 975 12.70 13.38 7.18
N LEU A 976 12.55 12.69 6.04
CA LEU A 976 12.48 11.19 5.97
C LEU A 976 12.59 10.53 4.56
N VAL A 977 13.03 9.25 4.39
CA VAL A 977 13.51 8.61 3.11
C VAL A 977 13.45 7.02 2.97
N VAL A 978 13.71 6.52 1.73
CA VAL A 978 13.07 5.46 0.94
C VAL A 978 14.01 5.04 -0.26
N TYR A 979 14.21 3.76 -0.63
CA TYR A 979 14.94 3.13 -1.77
C TYR A 979 14.95 1.58 -1.67
N ARG A 980 15.29 0.68 -2.62
CA ARG A 980 15.24 -0.83 -2.41
C ARG A 980 16.31 -1.46 -1.54
N SER A 981 16.08 -2.72 -1.22
CA SER A 981 16.94 -3.62 -0.45
C SER A 981 16.58 -5.14 -0.81
N SER A 982 16.76 -6.41 -0.22
CA SER A 982 17.83 -7.55 -0.05
C SER A 982 19.13 -7.69 0.84
N HIS A 983 19.01 -8.42 1.96
CA HIS A 983 19.82 -9.62 2.18
C HIS A 983 19.05 -10.87 1.75
N VAL A 984 19.44 -11.47 0.62
CA VAL A 984 18.91 -12.75 0.11
C VAL A 984 18.92 -13.81 1.21
N SER A 985 17.84 -14.57 1.35
CA SER A 985 17.75 -15.68 2.31
C SER A 985 17.83 -17.04 1.63
N ALA A 986 18.16 -18.09 2.38
CA ALA A 986 18.57 -19.40 1.84
C ALA A 986 17.47 -20.21 1.11
N SER A 987 16.28 -19.67 0.87
CA SER A 987 15.15 -20.38 0.26
C SER A 987 14.43 -19.66 -0.88
N THR A 988 14.59 -18.35 -1.06
CA THR A 988 13.97 -17.59 -2.17
C THR A 988 14.81 -16.37 -2.58
N HIS A 989 14.78 -16.06 -3.88
CA HIS A 989 15.13 -14.75 -4.44
C HIS A 989 13.82 -14.05 -4.76
N SER A 990 13.60 -12.90 -4.14
CA SER A 990 12.28 -12.29 -4.02
C SER A 990 12.47 -10.87 -3.44
N GLU A 991 11.44 -10.03 -3.26
CA GLU A 991 11.50 -8.62 -3.70
C GLU A 991 11.20 -7.43 -2.72
N ARG A 992 10.68 -7.59 -1.47
CA ARG A 992 10.64 -6.56 -0.33
C ARG A 992 10.18 -5.08 -0.47
N VAL A 993 9.81 -4.46 0.65
CA VAL A 993 10.14 -3.05 1.01
C VAL A 993 10.61 -2.93 2.46
N ARG A 994 11.54 -2.08 2.92
CA ARG A 994 11.72 -1.41 4.26
C ARG A 994 11.45 0.14 4.38
N ALA A 995 11.93 0.98 5.34
CA ALA A 995 12.08 2.49 5.25
C ALA A 995 12.71 3.28 6.43
N ARG A 996 12.92 4.64 6.31
CA ARG A 996 13.47 5.61 7.33
C ARG A 996 13.29 7.12 7.00
N LEU A 997 14.13 8.07 7.51
CA LEU A 997 13.83 9.10 8.52
C LEU A 997 15.07 9.94 9.00
N VAL A 998 14.88 11.13 9.61
CA VAL A 998 15.92 12.12 10.08
C VAL A 998 15.58 12.87 11.44
N GLN A 999 16.54 13.29 12.31
CA GLN A 999 16.37 14.06 13.60
C GLN A 999 17.64 14.78 14.17
N PHE A 1000 17.74 16.14 14.19
CA PHE A 1000 18.24 16.99 15.31
C PHE A 1000 18.32 18.53 15.10
N PRO A 1001 18.81 19.16 13.99
CA PRO A 1001 18.96 20.63 14.01
C PRO A 1001 18.07 21.40 13.03
#